data_AF-A0A849MDI6-F1
#
_entry.id   AF-A0A849MDI6-F1
#
_cell.length_a   1.000
_cell.length_b   1.000
_cell.length_c   1.000
_cell.angle_alpha   90.00
_cell.angle_beta   90.00
_cell.angle_gamma   90.00
#
_symmetry.space_group_name_H-M   'P 1'
#
loop_
_entity.id
_entity.type
_entity.pdbx_description
1 polymer ?
#
loop_
_entity_poly.entity_id
_entity_poly.type
_entity_poly.pdbx_seq_one_letter_code
_entity_poly.pdbx_strand_id
1 'polypeptide(L)'
;MDILFTRLSTIVFAVFFGVTLSVIARRMHFPAIAPLLIGGIILGPEVSGLVDSASLGQGLRIIISLSIATILFEGGLTLNPSDFKKVGSVVTRLLSVGVLITWLGSATAIYFIFDFSIPFSILAGSLIIVTGPTVIGPLLQRIKVKENLHKILHWEGVLIDPIGVFIAILCFEWISIEGTMTTHIVQFSFRLLIGLGIGTLGGFAIFAFLKRNWIEEDQVNIFVFASALFLYVVSDSLAHEAGILTVVISGLVLGWKKPEALKNIKQFKSELTELAIGVLFILLAANLKLDSFVSLGGKGAILILIVLFIIRPAGIFFSAYGSNLNWRERGFLSWLSPRGVVAGSMASLFTLELATNGNKDAFFLEAFTFSIIGASILVQGSLSSPVARILNVKAPPKKGWLIVGCHSFAQRIARFIEKYTSDIIVLLDLNKDAVENAQKNGFTVLLKNATTPESVPDEITNRIGNVLALTDNRDLNQLVCEKWSGFVKSGNLFRWSPQHSESGGSKRQSGKAIWTKLNKPSQVAYDLHSKEILLSLKKPKVISEGMFPLISFNNEEFNLNHENDEIKGEVLFYKPITYHLQAAIQPAHIFVDINANTLDGLLQQVLPSALKDHPVLNAEIVVDHFNNSAANPVFVLGNSVAVPHAFFKNLKKEVCLIVRLIDPLILNSETQEPARLFFILLNPAENPGLHLTLLADIAKLASDENLINELLAAKDSNNILSIILKHDF
;
A
#
# COMPACT_ATOMS: atom_id res chain seq x y z
N MET A 1 19.82 42.35 -27.96
CA MET A 1 19.87 40.88 -27.83
C MET A 1 19.19 40.28 -29.04
N ASP A 2 19.74 39.19 -29.61
CA ASP A 2 19.04 38.46 -30.67
C ASP A 2 17.64 38.04 -30.19
N ILE A 3 16.61 38.29 -31.00
CA ILE A 3 15.22 37.88 -30.71
C ILE A 3 15.18 36.37 -30.46
N LEU A 4 15.99 35.61 -31.20
CA LEU A 4 16.10 34.16 -31.05
C LEU A 4 16.73 33.76 -29.71
N PHE A 5 17.76 34.49 -29.25
CA PHE A 5 18.34 34.28 -27.93
C PHE A 5 17.34 34.58 -26.81
N THR A 6 16.59 35.68 -26.95
CA THR A 6 15.57 36.08 -25.96
C THR A 6 14.45 35.04 -25.84
N ARG A 7 13.95 34.53 -26.97
CA ARG A 7 12.94 33.45 -26.99
C ARG A 7 13.48 32.16 -26.36
N LEU A 8 14.71 31.78 -26.70
CA LEU A 8 15.36 30.61 -26.14
C LEU A 8 15.57 30.75 -24.63
N SER A 9 16.09 31.89 -24.17
CA SER A 9 16.35 32.15 -22.74
C SER A 9 15.05 32.13 -21.93
N THR A 10 13.96 32.72 -22.46
CA THR A 10 12.64 32.67 -21.81
C THR A 10 12.18 31.23 -21.58
N ILE A 11 12.29 30.35 -22.58
CA ILE A 11 11.88 28.94 -22.46
C ILE A 11 12.79 28.21 -21.45
N VAL A 12 14.11 28.37 -21.58
CA VAL A 12 15.09 27.69 -20.72
C VAL A 12 14.93 28.11 -19.27
N PHE A 13 14.74 29.40 -19.00
CA PHE A 13 14.50 29.90 -17.65
C PHE A 13 13.16 29.41 -17.10
N ALA A 14 12.10 29.41 -17.91
CA ALA A 14 10.81 28.86 -17.47
C ALA A 14 10.91 27.37 -17.08
N VAL A 15 11.65 26.57 -17.85
CA VAL A 15 11.93 25.17 -17.52
C VAL A 15 12.75 25.05 -16.25
N PHE A 16 13.90 25.73 -16.17
CA PHE A 16 14.83 25.61 -15.05
C PHE A 16 14.19 26.06 -13.73
N PHE A 17 13.62 27.25 -13.69
CA PHE A 17 12.98 27.79 -12.49
C PHE A 17 11.67 27.06 -12.17
N GLY A 18 10.89 26.66 -13.18
CA GLY A 18 9.66 25.89 -12.97
C GLY A 18 9.92 24.55 -12.27
N VAL A 19 10.92 23.80 -12.71
CA VAL A 19 11.32 22.54 -12.05
C VAL A 19 11.93 22.81 -10.67
N THR A 20 12.85 23.78 -10.58
CA THR A 20 13.53 24.10 -9.30
C THR A 20 12.55 24.51 -8.21
N LEU A 21 11.60 25.40 -8.52
CA LEU A 21 10.57 25.85 -7.58
C LEU A 21 9.61 24.71 -7.21
N SER A 22 9.29 23.81 -8.14
CA SER A 22 8.47 22.63 -7.85
C SER A 22 9.16 21.66 -6.88
N VAL A 23 10.48 21.45 -7.05
CA VAL A 23 11.30 20.64 -6.13
C VAL A 23 11.36 21.28 -4.74
N ILE A 24 11.59 22.60 -4.67
CA ILE A 24 11.60 23.34 -3.40
C ILE A 24 10.24 23.23 -2.71
N ALA A 25 9.14 23.43 -3.45
CA ALA A 25 7.79 23.33 -2.90
C ALA A 25 7.50 21.95 -2.30
N ARG A 26 7.92 20.89 -3.00
CA ARG A 26 7.77 19.51 -2.53
C ARG A 26 8.55 19.25 -1.25
N ARG A 27 9.78 19.75 -1.16
CA ARG A 27 10.62 19.65 0.05
C ARG A 27 10.02 20.42 1.23
N MET A 28 9.37 21.54 0.97
CA MET A 28 8.68 22.36 1.97
C MET A 28 7.25 21.87 2.30
N HIS A 29 6.80 20.76 1.69
CA HIS A 29 5.43 20.24 1.79
C HIS A 29 4.34 21.28 1.48
N PHE A 30 4.64 22.18 0.54
CA PHE A 30 3.78 23.27 0.10
C PHE A 30 3.22 22.99 -1.30
N PRO A 31 1.99 23.43 -1.65
CA PRO A 31 1.45 23.26 -3.01
C PRO A 31 2.33 23.97 -4.04
N ALA A 32 2.82 23.25 -5.06
CA ALA A 32 3.81 23.75 -6.02
C ALA A 32 3.37 24.98 -6.83
N ILE A 33 2.07 25.14 -7.07
CA ILE A 33 1.54 26.25 -7.88
C ILE A 33 1.75 27.62 -7.23
N ALA A 34 1.70 27.70 -5.89
CA ALA A 34 1.91 28.96 -5.20
C ALA A 34 3.32 29.56 -5.40
N PRO A 35 4.43 28.81 -5.18
CA PRO A 35 5.77 29.30 -5.49
C PRO A 35 6.00 29.46 -6.99
N LEU A 36 5.33 28.69 -7.86
CA LEU A 36 5.39 28.92 -9.31
C LEU A 36 4.76 30.25 -9.71
N LEU A 37 3.61 30.62 -9.13
CA LEU A 37 2.94 31.89 -9.40
C LEU A 37 3.77 33.07 -8.90
N ILE A 38 4.28 33.00 -7.67
CA ILE A 38 5.18 34.04 -7.12
C ILE A 38 6.46 34.13 -7.95
N GLY A 39 7.06 32.97 -8.28
CA GLY A 39 8.28 32.89 -9.08
C GLY A 39 8.11 33.48 -10.47
N GLY A 40 6.99 33.20 -11.15
CA GLY A 40 6.71 33.76 -12.48
C GLY A 40 6.57 35.28 -12.44
N ILE A 41 5.87 35.85 -11.46
CA ILE A 41 5.76 37.32 -11.30
C ILE A 41 7.15 37.94 -11.07
N ILE A 42 7.99 37.34 -10.21
CA ILE A 42 9.35 37.84 -9.95
C ILE A 42 10.24 37.72 -11.19
N LEU A 43 10.12 36.63 -11.94
CA LEU A 43 10.90 36.38 -13.16
C LEU A 43 10.41 37.21 -14.36
N GLY A 44 9.17 37.70 -14.30
CA GLY A 44 8.53 38.48 -15.36
C GLY A 44 9.09 39.89 -15.54
N PRO A 45 8.64 40.60 -16.59
CA PRO A 45 9.11 41.94 -16.96
C PRO A 45 8.93 43.02 -15.89
N GLU A 46 7.91 42.89 -15.05
CA GLU A 46 7.60 43.85 -13.99
C GLU A 46 8.67 43.90 -12.87
N VAL A 47 9.48 42.86 -12.71
CA VAL A 47 10.45 42.74 -11.61
C VAL A 47 11.88 42.50 -12.08
N SER A 48 12.15 41.36 -12.74
CA SER A 48 13.51 41.02 -13.17
C SER A 48 13.71 41.01 -14.69
N GLY A 49 12.64 40.84 -15.47
CA GLY A 49 12.68 40.77 -16.93
C GLY A 49 13.46 39.58 -17.49
N LEU A 50 13.71 38.55 -16.69
CA LEU A 50 14.40 37.33 -17.16
C LEU A 50 13.53 36.48 -18.08
N VAL A 51 12.23 36.42 -17.79
CA VAL A 51 11.23 35.67 -18.57
C VAL A 51 10.28 36.69 -19.21
N ASP A 52 10.42 36.89 -20.52
CA ASP A 52 9.46 37.67 -21.31
C ASP A 52 8.63 36.72 -22.16
N SER A 53 7.47 36.33 -21.64
CA SER A 53 6.50 35.46 -22.32
C SER A 53 5.89 36.09 -23.56
N ALA A 54 5.76 37.43 -23.61
CA ALA A 54 5.19 38.12 -24.76
C ALA A 54 6.09 38.00 -25.99
N SER A 55 7.42 37.94 -25.79
CA SER A 55 8.40 37.74 -26.88
C SER A 55 8.22 36.44 -27.67
N LEU A 56 7.57 35.43 -27.08
CA LEU A 56 7.33 34.13 -27.68
C LEU A 56 6.24 34.18 -28.77
N GLY A 57 5.32 35.16 -28.72
CA GLY A 57 4.23 35.30 -29.69
C GLY A 57 3.44 34.00 -29.88
N GLN A 58 3.33 33.53 -31.14
CA GLN A 58 2.67 32.24 -31.46
C GLN A 58 3.31 31.03 -30.76
N GLY A 59 4.59 31.10 -30.41
CA GLY A 59 5.28 30.04 -29.67
C GLY A 59 4.67 29.79 -28.28
N LEU A 60 4.17 30.86 -27.62
CA LEU A 60 3.47 30.72 -26.34
C LEU A 60 2.19 29.88 -26.51
N ARG A 61 1.42 30.12 -27.58
CA ARG A 61 0.20 29.36 -27.88
C ARG A 61 0.51 27.87 -28.09
N ILE A 62 1.59 27.55 -28.81
CA ILE A 62 2.05 26.16 -29.01
C ILE A 62 2.39 25.50 -27.66
N ILE A 63 3.15 26.19 -26.80
CA ILE A 63 3.52 25.66 -25.48
C ILE A 63 2.28 25.44 -24.61
N ILE A 64 1.33 26.38 -24.62
CA ILE A 64 0.06 26.27 -23.91
C ILE A 64 -0.72 25.04 -24.39
N SER A 65 -0.94 24.89 -25.70
CA SER A 65 -1.68 23.78 -26.28
C SER A 65 -1.06 22.41 -25.96
N LEU A 66 0.27 22.27 -26.12
CA LEU A 66 0.97 21.01 -25.81
C LEU A 66 0.93 20.68 -24.31
N SER A 67 1.06 21.69 -23.45
CA SER A 67 1.01 21.52 -22.00
C SER A 67 -0.39 21.12 -21.54
N ILE A 68 -1.44 21.81 -22.02
CA ILE A 68 -2.84 21.47 -21.72
C ILE A 68 -3.15 20.06 -22.22
N ALA A 69 -2.75 19.71 -23.45
CA ALA A 69 -2.98 18.38 -23.99
C ALA A 69 -2.38 17.29 -23.09
N THR A 70 -1.14 17.50 -22.63
CA THR A 70 -0.44 16.60 -21.71
C THR A 70 -1.16 16.49 -20.36
N ILE A 71 -1.49 17.62 -19.75
CA ILE A 71 -2.16 17.69 -18.43
C ILE A 71 -3.53 17.00 -18.46
N LEU A 72 -4.31 17.24 -19.51
CA LEU A 72 -5.67 16.72 -19.62
C LEU A 72 -5.70 15.24 -20.02
N PHE A 73 -4.79 14.81 -20.89
CA PHE A 73 -4.56 13.38 -21.13
C PHE A 73 -4.22 12.66 -19.82
N GLU A 74 -3.35 13.28 -19.01
CA GLU A 74 -3.00 12.74 -17.71
C GLU A 74 -4.22 12.57 -16.81
N GLY A 75 -5.02 13.64 -16.67
CA GLY A 75 -6.24 13.61 -15.88
C GLY A 75 -7.20 12.50 -16.32
N GLY A 76 -7.42 12.34 -17.63
CA GLY A 76 -8.26 11.26 -18.16
C GLY A 76 -7.78 9.86 -17.74
N LEU A 77 -6.47 9.62 -17.82
CA LEU A 77 -5.83 8.35 -17.45
C LEU A 77 -5.95 7.99 -15.96
N THR A 78 -6.15 8.96 -15.05
CA THR A 78 -6.28 8.67 -13.61
C THR A 78 -7.70 8.29 -13.19
N LEU A 79 -8.70 8.55 -14.04
CA LEU A 79 -10.09 8.24 -13.73
C LEU A 79 -10.37 6.74 -13.75
N ASN A 80 -11.09 6.28 -12.73
CA ASN A 80 -11.45 4.87 -12.57
C ASN A 80 -12.98 4.68 -12.64
N PRO A 81 -13.53 4.10 -13.72
CA PRO A 81 -14.98 3.98 -13.90
C PRO A 81 -15.72 3.17 -12.82
N SER A 82 -15.02 2.27 -12.12
CA SER A 82 -15.62 1.55 -10.97
C SER A 82 -16.02 2.51 -9.85
N ASP A 83 -15.28 3.60 -9.68
CA ASP A 83 -15.52 4.60 -8.64
C ASP A 83 -16.73 5.46 -8.96
N PHE A 84 -16.97 5.72 -10.24
CA PHE A 84 -18.13 6.47 -10.72
C PHE A 84 -19.46 5.81 -10.33
N LYS A 85 -19.53 4.47 -10.27
CA LYS A 85 -20.77 3.79 -9.86
C LYS A 85 -21.25 4.17 -8.46
N LYS A 86 -20.32 4.46 -7.53
CA LYS A 86 -20.63 4.80 -6.14
C LYS A 86 -20.99 6.28 -5.95
N VAL A 87 -20.37 7.19 -6.71
CA VAL A 87 -20.51 8.65 -6.52
C VAL A 87 -21.12 9.39 -7.71
N GLY A 88 -21.46 8.67 -8.78
CA GLY A 88 -21.79 9.23 -10.10
C GLY A 88 -22.96 10.20 -10.09
N SER A 89 -24.02 9.93 -9.31
CA SER A 89 -25.17 10.85 -9.20
C SER A 89 -24.78 12.23 -8.67
N VAL A 90 -23.85 12.30 -7.72
CA VAL A 90 -23.35 13.59 -7.21
C VAL A 90 -22.46 14.26 -8.26
N VAL A 91 -21.55 13.50 -8.87
CA VAL A 91 -20.62 14.00 -9.89
C VAL A 91 -21.38 14.57 -11.10
N THR A 92 -22.37 13.86 -11.64
CA THR A 92 -23.15 14.35 -12.81
C THR A 92 -23.90 15.64 -12.49
N ARG A 93 -24.44 15.77 -11.28
CA ARG A 93 -25.13 17.00 -10.84
C ARG A 93 -24.16 18.15 -10.55
N LEU A 94 -22.93 17.86 -10.13
CA LEU A 94 -21.87 18.87 -10.02
C LEU A 94 -21.47 19.39 -11.42
N LEU A 95 -21.29 18.48 -12.38
CA LEU A 95 -20.90 18.81 -13.75
C LEU A 95 -22.02 19.45 -14.59
N SER A 96 -23.25 19.48 -14.09
CA SER A 96 -24.39 20.12 -14.76
C SER A 96 -24.90 21.32 -13.96
N VAL A 97 -25.63 21.08 -12.87
CA VAL A 97 -26.21 22.13 -12.01
C VAL A 97 -25.12 22.98 -11.35
N GLY A 98 -24.06 22.33 -10.85
CA GLY A 98 -22.96 23.03 -10.18
C GLY A 98 -22.19 23.95 -11.12
N VAL A 99 -21.93 23.48 -12.34
CA VAL A 99 -21.36 24.28 -13.45
C VAL A 99 -22.26 25.48 -13.76
N LEU A 100 -23.56 25.27 -13.96
CA LEU A 100 -24.50 26.33 -14.29
C LEU A 100 -24.56 27.42 -13.20
N ILE A 101 -24.65 27.01 -11.92
CA ILE A 101 -24.68 27.94 -10.78
C ILE A 101 -23.37 28.69 -10.67
N THR A 102 -22.23 28.01 -10.82
CA THR A 102 -20.91 28.66 -10.72
C THR A 102 -20.72 29.65 -11.85
N TRP A 103 -21.10 29.28 -13.07
CA TRP A 103 -20.98 30.12 -14.26
C TRP A 103 -21.85 31.36 -14.16
N LEU A 104 -23.17 31.19 -14.06
CA LEU A 104 -24.12 32.30 -14.06
C LEU A 104 -24.01 33.14 -12.77
N GLY A 105 -23.75 32.50 -11.64
CA GLY A 105 -23.49 33.19 -10.38
C GLY A 105 -22.26 34.10 -10.46
N SER A 106 -21.15 33.60 -11.02
CA SER A 106 -19.93 34.40 -11.16
C SER A 106 -20.12 35.52 -12.19
N ALA A 107 -20.76 35.22 -13.33
CA ALA A 107 -21.06 36.22 -14.36
C ALA A 107 -21.96 37.34 -13.82
N THR A 108 -22.98 36.99 -13.04
CA THR A 108 -23.89 37.95 -12.41
C THR A 108 -23.16 38.83 -11.40
N ALA A 109 -22.30 38.24 -10.56
CA ALA A 109 -21.50 39.00 -9.60
C ALA A 109 -20.51 39.95 -10.30
N ILE A 110 -19.88 39.53 -11.40
CA ILE A 110 -18.99 40.37 -12.21
C ILE A 110 -19.76 41.55 -12.81
N TYR A 111 -20.91 41.27 -13.42
CA TYR A 111 -21.77 42.28 -14.03
C TYR A 111 -22.16 43.39 -13.03
N PHE A 112 -22.63 43.03 -11.84
CA PHE A 112 -23.08 44.02 -10.84
C PHE A 112 -21.96 44.75 -10.10
N ILE A 113 -20.76 44.16 -9.96
CA ILE A 113 -19.67 44.78 -9.18
C ILE A 113 -18.82 45.73 -10.05
N PHE A 114 -18.62 45.36 -11.33
CA PHE A 114 -17.72 46.04 -12.24
C PHE A 114 -18.42 46.75 -13.40
N ASP A 115 -19.75 46.64 -13.52
CA ASP A 115 -20.56 47.28 -14.56
C ASP A 115 -20.11 46.92 -16.00
N PHE A 116 -19.54 45.73 -16.18
CA PHE A 116 -19.11 45.24 -17.49
C PHE A 116 -20.29 44.82 -18.37
N SER A 117 -20.03 44.67 -19.67
CA SER A 117 -21.05 44.15 -20.59
C SER A 117 -21.46 42.72 -20.23
N ILE A 118 -22.70 42.35 -20.54
CA ILE A 118 -23.23 40.99 -20.29
C ILE A 118 -22.37 39.92 -20.99
N PRO A 119 -22.03 40.05 -22.29
CA PRO A 119 -21.20 39.05 -22.98
C PRO A 119 -19.85 38.87 -22.27
N PHE A 120 -19.16 39.97 -21.95
CA PHE A 120 -17.87 39.92 -21.25
C PHE A 120 -17.99 39.27 -19.86
N SER A 121 -19.04 39.59 -19.10
CA SER A 121 -19.29 39.01 -17.78
C SER A 121 -19.56 37.50 -17.86
N ILE A 122 -20.29 37.04 -18.87
CA ILE A 122 -20.55 35.62 -19.14
C ILE A 122 -19.26 34.88 -19.50
N LEU A 123 -18.40 35.48 -20.33
CA LEU A 123 -17.07 34.94 -20.64
C LEU A 123 -16.21 34.87 -19.37
N ALA A 124 -16.10 35.96 -18.62
CA ALA A 124 -15.32 36.00 -17.38
C ALA A 124 -15.81 34.95 -16.37
N GLY A 125 -17.12 34.80 -16.20
CA GLY A 125 -17.70 33.77 -15.35
C GLY A 125 -17.42 32.34 -15.82
N SER A 126 -17.30 32.11 -17.13
CA SER A 126 -17.04 30.77 -17.68
C SER A 126 -15.64 30.24 -17.31
N LEU A 127 -14.65 31.14 -17.24
CA LEU A 127 -13.27 30.81 -16.82
C LEU A 127 -13.24 30.30 -15.36
N ILE A 128 -14.19 30.76 -14.54
CA ILE A 128 -14.32 30.39 -13.13
C ILE A 128 -14.99 29.03 -12.95
N ILE A 129 -15.52 28.38 -13.98
CA ILE A 129 -16.07 27.03 -13.86
C ILE A 129 -14.95 26.02 -13.57
N VAL A 130 -13.82 26.18 -14.27
CA VAL A 130 -12.70 25.26 -14.34
C VAL A 130 -12.04 25.05 -12.96
N THR A 131 -11.80 23.81 -12.56
CA THR A 131 -11.08 23.44 -11.33
C THR A 131 -9.97 22.46 -11.66
N GLY A 132 -8.75 22.66 -11.16
CA GLY A 132 -7.62 21.84 -11.61
C GLY A 132 -7.46 20.51 -10.87
N PRO A 133 -7.50 19.35 -11.56
CA PRO A 133 -7.21 18.06 -10.94
C PRO A 133 -5.76 17.97 -10.47
N THR A 134 -4.87 18.70 -11.13
CA THR A 134 -3.44 18.84 -10.83
C THR A 134 -3.18 19.50 -9.48
N VAL A 135 -4.09 20.36 -9.03
CA VAL A 135 -4.01 21.01 -7.71
C VAL A 135 -4.68 20.15 -6.66
N ILE A 136 -5.84 19.59 -6.99
CA ILE A 136 -6.68 18.86 -6.05
C ILE A 136 -6.05 17.52 -5.66
N GLY A 137 -5.37 16.83 -6.59
CA GLY A 137 -4.74 15.52 -6.36
C GLY A 137 -3.71 15.54 -5.23
N PRO A 138 -2.61 16.31 -5.34
CA PRO A 138 -1.58 16.42 -4.29
C PRO A 138 -2.17 16.91 -2.97
N LEU A 139 -3.14 17.83 -3.02
CA LEU A 139 -3.80 18.35 -1.84
C LEU A 139 -4.58 17.26 -1.09
N LEU A 140 -5.35 16.44 -1.80
CA LEU A 140 -6.12 15.35 -1.21
C LEU A 140 -5.23 14.23 -0.66
N GLN A 141 -4.10 13.94 -1.31
CA GLN A 141 -3.11 12.98 -0.81
C GLN A 141 -2.50 13.44 0.52
N ARG A 142 -2.30 14.75 0.70
CA ARG A 142 -1.81 15.36 1.95
C ARG A 142 -2.85 15.33 3.07
N ILE A 143 -4.10 15.70 2.79
CA ILE A 143 -5.16 15.79 3.82
C ILE A 143 -5.66 14.41 4.24
N LYS A 144 -5.66 13.43 3.32
CA LYS A 144 -6.22 12.08 3.48
C LYS A 144 -7.68 12.13 3.94
N VAL A 145 -8.57 12.51 3.03
CA VAL A 145 -10.02 12.54 3.29
C VAL A 145 -10.67 11.18 3.03
N LYS A 146 -11.91 11.00 3.50
CA LYS A 146 -12.74 9.83 3.17
C LYS A 146 -12.75 9.53 1.67
N GLU A 147 -12.79 8.25 1.32
CA GLU A 147 -12.67 7.77 -0.05
C GLU A 147 -13.73 8.35 -1.00
N ASN A 148 -15.00 8.45 -0.57
CA ASN A 148 -16.07 9.02 -1.39
C ASN A 148 -15.81 10.50 -1.74
N LEU A 149 -15.30 11.30 -0.79
CA LEU A 149 -14.96 12.70 -1.03
C LEU A 149 -13.78 12.82 -2.00
N HIS A 150 -12.76 11.99 -1.81
CA HIS A 150 -11.62 11.93 -2.71
C HIS A 150 -12.07 11.63 -4.15
N LYS A 151 -12.92 10.61 -4.32
CA LYS A 151 -13.47 10.22 -5.62
C LYS A 151 -14.29 11.34 -6.26
N ILE A 152 -15.20 11.97 -5.51
CA ILE A 152 -16.04 13.07 -6.03
C ILE A 152 -15.16 14.21 -6.55
N LEU A 153 -14.22 14.70 -5.73
CA LEU A 153 -13.37 15.84 -6.07
C LEU A 153 -12.40 15.52 -7.21
N HIS A 154 -11.91 14.28 -7.28
CA HIS A 154 -11.06 13.85 -8.39
C HIS A 154 -11.83 13.79 -9.71
N TRP A 155 -13.03 13.19 -9.70
CA TRP A 155 -13.90 13.14 -10.89
C TRP A 155 -14.37 14.52 -11.34
N GLU A 156 -14.78 15.37 -10.38
CA GLU A 156 -15.12 16.76 -10.65
C GLU A 156 -13.93 17.48 -11.31
N GLY A 157 -12.75 17.44 -10.68
CA GLY A 157 -11.57 18.14 -11.16
C GLY A 157 -11.18 17.75 -12.59
N VAL A 158 -11.18 16.47 -12.93
CA VAL A 158 -10.77 16.04 -14.27
C VAL A 158 -11.81 16.38 -15.34
N LEU A 159 -13.10 16.18 -15.08
CA LEU A 159 -14.14 16.35 -16.10
C LEU A 159 -14.59 17.80 -16.29
N ILE A 160 -14.50 18.62 -15.24
CA ILE A 160 -14.92 20.02 -15.33
C ILE A 160 -13.94 20.86 -16.15
N ASP A 161 -12.67 20.45 -16.25
CA ASP A 161 -11.66 21.13 -17.06
C ASP A 161 -12.06 21.25 -18.55
N PRO A 162 -12.26 20.14 -19.30
CA PRO A 162 -12.70 20.23 -20.69
C PRO A 162 -14.07 20.91 -20.79
N ILE A 163 -15.04 20.60 -19.92
CA ILE A 163 -16.37 21.23 -19.94
C ILE A 163 -16.26 22.75 -19.85
N GLY A 164 -15.45 23.25 -18.90
CA GLY A 164 -15.24 24.67 -18.70
C GLY A 164 -14.55 25.33 -19.89
N VAL A 165 -13.54 24.68 -20.50
CA VAL A 165 -12.89 25.16 -21.73
C VAL A 165 -13.89 25.31 -22.88
N PHE A 166 -14.76 24.30 -23.10
CA PHE A 166 -15.77 24.36 -24.16
C PHE A 166 -16.78 25.49 -23.95
N ILE A 167 -17.25 25.66 -22.71
CA ILE A 167 -18.15 26.78 -22.37
C ILE A 167 -17.44 28.12 -22.59
N ALA A 168 -16.18 28.23 -22.16
CA ALA A 168 -15.34 29.40 -22.35
C ALA A 168 -15.16 29.78 -23.82
N ILE A 169 -14.82 28.81 -24.68
CA ILE A 169 -14.69 29.03 -26.12
C ILE A 169 -16.01 29.48 -26.73
N LEU A 170 -17.13 28.84 -26.37
CA LEU A 170 -18.45 29.24 -26.86
C LEU A 170 -18.80 30.67 -26.45
N CYS A 171 -18.48 31.07 -25.22
CA CYS A 171 -18.68 32.46 -24.76
C CYS A 171 -17.77 33.44 -25.50
N PHE A 172 -16.52 33.05 -25.76
CA PHE A 172 -15.54 33.87 -26.45
C PHE A 172 -15.95 34.12 -27.91
N GLU A 173 -16.38 33.08 -28.62
CA GLU A 173 -16.88 33.19 -29.99
C GLU A 173 -18.13 34.07 -30.08
N TRP A 174 -19.00 34.04 -29.06
CA TRP A 174 -20.16 34.93 -29.02
C TRP A 174 -19.77 36.41 -28.91
N ILE A 175 -18.65 36.73 -28.28
CA ILE A 175 -18.11 38.09 -28.18
C ILE A 175 -17.35 38.50 -29.43
N SER A 176 -16.63 37.57 -30.05
CA SER A 176 -15.86 37.81 -31.29
C SER A 176 -16.82 37.76 -32.48
N ILE A 177 -17.44 38.90 -32.77
CA ILE A 177 -18.55 39.12 -33.71
C ILE A 177 -18.22 38.63 -35.14
N GLU A 178 -18.38 37.35 -35.43
CA GLU A 178 -18.51 36.80 -36.79
C GLU A 178 -19.37 35.52 -36.77
N GLY A 179 -20.62 35.61 -37.25
CA GLY A 179 -21.51 34.45 -37.44
C GLY A 179 -22.85 34.55 -36.72
N THR A 180 -23.80 33.69 -37.10
CA THR A 180 -25.07 33.54 -36.38
C THR A 180 -24.92 32.55 -35.24
N MET A 181 -25.69 32.70 -34.16
CA MET A 181 -25.69 31.74 -33.03
C MET A 181 -25.87 30.28 -33.48
N THR A 182 -26.64 30.06 -34.54
CA THR A 182 -26.84 28.74 -35.15
C THR A 182 -25.54 28.16 -35.71
N THR A 183 -24.69 28.96 -36.36
CA THR A 183 -23.39 28.50 -36.87
C THR A 183 -22.44 28.11 -35.76
N HIS A 184 -22.37 28.89 -34.67
CA HIS A 184 -21.54 28.55 -33.51
C HIS A 184 -22.00 27.27 -32.82
N ILE A 185 -23.31 27.07 -32.65
CA ILE A 185 -23.85 25.83 -32.05
C ILE A 185 -23.53 24.61 -32.92
N VAL A 186 -23.64 24.73 -34.25
CA VAL A 186 -23.31 23.63 -35.18
C VAL A 186 -21.82 23.32 -35.14
N GLN A 187 -20.96 24.33 -35.21
CA GLN A 187 -19.50 24.15 -35.12
C GLN A 187 -19.09 23.54 -33.78
N PHE A 188 -19.69 24.01 -32.68
CA PHE A 188 -19.50 23.45 -31.34
C PHE A 188 -19.89 21.97 -31.28
N SER A 189 -21.06 21.62 -31.83
CA SER A 189 -21.55 20.23 -31.87
C SER A 189 -20.61 19.34 -32.68
N PHE A 190 -20.10 19.85 -33.81
CA PHE A 190 -19.14 19.13 -34.65
C PHE A 190 -17.80 18.90 -33.93
N ARG A 191 -17.27 19.91 -33.23
CA ARG A 191 -16.06 19.78 -32.39
C ARG A 191 -16.23 18.71 -31.31
N LEU A 192 -17.39 18.69 -30.65
CA LEU A 192 -17.71 17.71 -29.62
C LEU A 192 -17.78 16.28 -30.19
N LEU A 193 -18.41 16.10 -31.36
CA LEU A 193 -18.50 14.81 -32.04
C LEU A 193 -17.13 14.29 -32.48
N ILE A 194 -16.29 15.15 -33.08
CA ILE A 194 -14.92 14.79 -33.47
C ILE A 194 -14.10 14.44 -32.23
N GLY A 195 -14.18 15.26 -31.18
CA GLY A 195 -13.47 15.05 -29.93
C GLY A 195 -13.79 13.70 -29.27
N LEU A 196 -15.08 13.38 -29.16
CA LEU A 196 -15.54 12.09 -28.63
C LEU A 196 -15.18 10.93 -29.57
N GLY A 197 -15.39 11.08 -30.87
CA GLY A 197 -15.14 10.04 -31.86
C GLY A 197 -13.67 9.66 -31.94
N ILE A 198 -12.78 10.63 -32.20
CA ILE A 198 -11.34 10.38 -32.31
C ILE A 198 -10.74 10.00 -30.96
N GLY A 199 -11.18 10.63 -29.87
CA GLY A 199 -10.73 10.26 -28.52
C GLY A 199 -11.07 8.81 -28.18
N THR A 200 -12.29 8.36 -28.46
CA THR A 200 -12.67 6.96 -28.19
C THR A 200 -11.92 5.98 -29.08
N LEU A 201 -11.93 6.20 -30.39
CA LEU A 201 -11.24 5.34 -31.36
C LEU A 201 -9.73 5.29 -31.09
N GLY A 202 -9.10 6.44 -30.84
CA GLY A 202 -7.69 6.56 -30.52
C GLY A 202 -7.32 5.88 -29.21
N GLY A 203 -8.12 6.05 -28.15
CA GLY A 203 -7.91 5.34 -26.89
C GLY A 203 -8.00 3.82 -27.03
N PHE A 204 -8.97 3.32 -27.81
CA PHE A 204 -9.08 1.89 -28.11
C PHE A 204 -7.93 1.38 -28.98
N ALA A 205 -7.46 2.17 -29.93
CA ALA A 205 -6.31 1.84 -30.77
C ALA A 205 -5.05 1.67 -29.90
N ILE A 206 -4.73 2.67 -29.06
CA ILE A 206 -3.59 2.59 -28.14
C ILE A 206 -3.72 1.36 -27.24
N PHE A 207 -4.91 1.10 -26.68
CA PHE A 207 -5.15 -0.09 -25.87
C PHE A 207 -4.88 -1.39 -26.65
N ALA A 208 -5.29 -1.48 -27.91
CA ALA A 208 -5.08 -2.66 -28.74
C ALA A 208 -3.58 -2.91 -29.00
N PHE A 209 -2.79 -1.86 -29.26
CA PHE A 209 -1.34 -1.96 -29.42
C PHE A 209 -0.67 -2.47 -28.13
N LEU A 210 -1.07 -1.92 -26.97
CA LEU A 210 -0.53 -2.33 -25.68
C LEU A 210 -0.92 -3.75 -25.31
N LYS A 211 -2.17 -4.15 -25.54
CA LYS A 211 -2.66 -5.50 -25.23
C LYS A 211 -1.97 -6.57 -26.09
N ARG A 212 -1.59 -6.23 -27.32
CA ARG A 212 -0.94 -7.16 -28.25
C ARG A 212 0.57 -7.28 -28.03
N ASN A 213 1.13 -6.59 -27.02
CA ASN A 213 2.55 -6.54 -26.72
C ASN A 213 3.42 -6.16 -27.94
N TRP A 214 2.93 -5.25 -28.79
CA TRP A 214 3.70 -4.75 -29.93
C TRP A 214 4.79 -3.74 -29.54
N ILE A 215 4.76 -3.28 -28.28
CA ILE A 215 5.64 -2.25 -27.75
C ILE A 215 6.34 -2.85 -26.53
N GLU A 216 7.66 -2.73 -26.49
CA GLU A 216 8.49 -3.16 -25.36
C GLU A 216 8.16 -2.32 -24.11
N GLU A 217 8.25 -2.93 -22.92
CA GLU A 217 7.77 -2.33 -21.66
C GLU A 217 8.40 -0.96 -21.33
N ASP A 218 9.65 -0.74 -21.74
CA ASP A 218 10.40 0.51 -21.56
C ASP A 218 9.93 1.65 -22.50
N GLN A 219 9.40 1.31 -23.68
CA GLN A 219 8.94 2.27 -24.69
C GLN A 219 7.48 2.65 -24.55
N VAL A 220 6.69 1.89 -23.78
CA VAL A 220 5.26 2.10 -23.58
C VAL A 220 4.93 3.54 -23.19
N ASN A 221 5.71 4.10 -22.26
CA ASN A 221 5.56 5.46 -21.74
C ASN A 221 5.61 6.53 -22.85
N ILE A 222 6.66 6.47 -23.67
CA ILE A 222 6.90 7.41 -24.75
C ILE A 222 5.86 7.21 -25.86
N PHE A 223 5.53 5.97 -26.19
CA PHE A 223 4.52 5.65 -27.19
C PHE A 223 3.14 6.22 -26.83
N VAL A 224 2.69 6.00 -25.59
CA VAL A 224 1.38 6.48 -25.13
C VAL A 224 1.32 8.01 -25.16
N PHE A 225 2.39 8.68 -24.71
CA PHE A 225 2.49 10.13 -24.74
C PHE A 225 2.50 10.69 -26.18
N ALA A 226 3.33 10.14 -27.06
CA ALA A 226 3.40 10.54 -28.46
C ALA A 226 2.05 10.31 -29.17
N SER A 227 1.37 9.21 -28.87
CA SER A 227 0.04 8.91 -29.42
C SER A 227 -1.00 9.92 -28.95
N ALA A 228 -0.95 10.36 -27.68
CA ALA A 228 -1.86 11.39 -27.17
C ALA A 228 -1.68 12.73 -27.90
N LEU A 229 -0.43 13.18 -28.07
CA LEU A 229 -0.13 14.41 -28.83
C LEU A 229 -0.51 14.28 -30.31
N PHE A 230 -0.29 13.11 -30.91
CA PHE A 230 -0.71 12.85 -32.28
C PHE A 230 -2.24 12.96 -32.42
N LEU A 231 -3.00 12.31 -31.54
CA LEU A 231 -4.46 12.39 -31.54
C LEU A 231 -4.96 13.82 -31.31
N TYR A 232 -4.30 14.58 -30.43
CA TYR A 232 -4.58 16.01 -30.24
C TYR A 232 -4.49 16.76 -31.56
N VAL A 233 -3.36 16.67 -32.27
CA VAL A 233 -3.12 17.41 -33.52
C VAL A 233 -4.07 16.96 -34.63
N VAL A 234 -4.28 15.64 -34.79
CA VAL A 234 -5.21 15.10 -35.78
C VAL A 234 -6.61 15.65 -35.56
N SER A 235 -7.11 15.60 -34.33
CA SER A 235 -8.43 16.11 -34.00
C SER A 235 -8.54 17.63 -34.13
N ASP A 236 -7.53 18.37 -33.68
CA ASP A 236 -7.52 19.84 -33.73
C ASP A 236 -7.46 20.37 -35.17
N SER A 237 -6.79 19.62 -36.07
CA SER A 237 -6.75 19.93 -37.50
C SER A 237 -8.10 19.76 -38.21
N LEU A 238 -8.96 18.86 -37.70
CA LEU A 238 -10.29 18.60 -38.27
C LEU A 238 -11.34 19.57 -37.72
N ALA A 239 -11.24 19.89 -36.44
CA ALA A 239 -12.06 20.92 -35.82
C ALA A 239 -11.27 21.57 -34.68
N HIS A 240 -11.08 22.88 -34.78
CA HIS A 240 -10.29 23.64 -33.82
C HIS A 240 -10.81 23.45 -32.40
N GLU A 241 -9.90 23.24 -31.45
CA GLU A 241 -10.11 22.94 -30.03
C GLU A 241 -10.75 21.56 -29.73
N ALA A 242 -11.07 20.76 -30.76
CA ALA A 242 -11.52 19.37 -30.55
C ALA A 242 -10.42 18.47 -29.95
N GLY A 243 -9.14 18.83 -30.16
CA GLY A 243 -7.98 18.13 -29.62
C GLY A 243 -8.02 17.97 -28.10
N ILE A 244 -8.51 18.99 -27.38
CA ILE A 244 -8.64 19.01 -25.92
C ILE A 244 -9.55 17.87 -25.43
N LEU A 245 -10.71 17.68 -26.06
CA LEU A 245 -11.63 16.60 -25.69
C LEU A 245 -11.07 15.23 -26.09
N THR A 246 -10.46 15.14 -27.28
CA THR A 246 -9.85 13.92 -27.79
C THR A 246 -8.84 13.33 -26.80
N VAL A 247 -7.95 14.15 -26.25
CA VAL A 247 -6.94 13.66 -25.28
C VAL A 247 -7.56 13.24 -23.95
N VAL A 248 -8.55 13.96 -23.43
CA VAL A 248 -9.25 13.55 -22.20
C VAL A 248 -9.93 12.20 -22.39
N ILE A 249 -10.65 12.04 -23.51
CA ILE A 249 -11.45 10.84 -23.77
C ILE A 249 -10.57 9.63 -24.08
N SER A 250 -9.50 9.80 -24.86
CA SER A 250 -8.51 8.75 -25.10
C SER A 250 -7.82 8.31 -23.81
N GLY A 251 -7.45 9.27 -22.95
CA GLY A 251 -6.94 9.01 -21.61
C GLY A 251 -7.94 8.25 -20.75
N LEU A 252 -9.22 8.65 -20.76
CA LEU A 252 -10.30 7.98 -20.02
C LEU A 252 -10.52 6.53 -20.50
N VAL A 253 -10.51 6.28 -21.81
CA VAL A 253 -10.65 4.93 -22.38
C VAL A 253 -9.51 4.02 -21.95
N LEU A 254 -8.28 4.53 -21.99
CA LEU A 254 -7.10 3.79 -21.51
C LEU A 254 -7.15 3.55 -20.00
N GLY A 255 -7.52 4.58 -19.22
CA GLY A 255 -7.71 4.50 -17.77
C GLY A 255 -8.82 3.54 -17.36
N TRP A 256 -9.85 3.37 -18.20
CA TRP A 256 -10.88 2.36 -18.03
C TRP A 256 -10.36 0.95 -18.25
N LYS A 257 -9.66 0.71 -19.37
CA LYS A 257 -9.22 -0.66 -19.73
C LYS A 257 -8.05 -1.17 -18.89
N LYS A 258 -7.24 -0.28 -18.31
CA LYS A 258 -6.11 -0.60 -17.41
C LYS A 258 -5.24 -1.78 -17.91
N PRO A 259 -4.65 -1.72 -19.11
CA PRO A 259 -3.75 -2.77 -19.57
C PRO A 259 -2.57 -2.92 -18.61
N GLU A 260 -2.01 -4.13 -18.48
CA GLU A 260 -0.95 -4.40 -17.49
C GLU A 260 0.30 -3.55 -17.70
N ALA A 261 0.65 -3.29 -18.96
CA ALA A 261 1.72 -2.38 -19.36
C ALA A 261 1.59 -0.96 -18.76
N LEU A 262 0.36 -0.51 -18.44
CA LEU A 262 0.07 0.80 -17.84
C LEU A 262 0.42 0.88 -16.34
N LYS A 263 0.69 -0.25 -15.65
CA LYS A 263 1.02 -0.25 -14.21
C LYS A 263 2.36 0.43 -13.90
N ASN A 264 3.35 0.28 -14.78
CA ASN A 264 4.68 0.89 -14.63
C ASN A 264 4.76 2.34 -15.14
N ILE A 265 3.70 2.85 -15.77
CA ILE A 265 3.66 4.19 -16.39
C ILE A 265 3.49 5.33 -15.38
N LYS A 266 3.00 5.04 -14.17
CA LYS A 266 2.58 6.08 -13.21
C LYS A 266 3.67 7.11 -12.88
N GLN A 267 4.94 6.72 -12.93
CA GLN A 267 6.04 7.62 -12.57
C GLN A 267 6.42 8.57 -13.72
N PHE A 268 6.68 8.04 -14.93
CA PHE A 268 7.04 8.85 -16.10
C PHE A 268 5.96 9.87 -16.48
N LYS A 269 4.69 9.44 -16.38
CA LYS A 269 3.53 10.28 -16.62
C LYS A 269 3.46 11.49 -15.68
N SER A 270 3.76 11.29 -14.39
CA SER A 270 3.73 12.36 -13.39
C SER A 270 4.86 13.38 -13.60
N GLU A 271 6.00 12.96 -14.14
CA GLU A 271 7.16 13.82 -14.37
C GLU A 271 6.93 14.79 -15.54
N LEU A 272 6.36 14.33 -16.65
CA LEU A 272 6.03 15.18 -17.80
C LEU A 272 4.96 16.21 -17.48
N THR A 273 3.91 15.83 -16.74
CA THR A 273 2.89 16.81 -16.34
C THR A 273 3.45 17.83 -15.35
N GLU A 274 4.29 17.41 -14.39
CA GLU A 274 4.94 18.34 -13.47
C GLU A 274 5.81 19.36 -14.21
N LEU A 275 6.57 18.90 -15.22
CA LEU A 275 7.33 19.78 -16.11
C LEU A 275 6.40 20.76 -16.86
N ALA A 276 5.32 20.25 -17.47
CA ALA A 276 4.36 21.07 -18.22
C ALA A 276 3.71 22.14 -17.33
N ILE A 277 3.28 21.78 -16.12
CA ILE A 277 2.70 22.71 -15.14
C ILE A 277 3.73 23.76 -14.73
N GLY A 278 4.96 23.34 -14.42
CA GLY A 278 6.04 24.23 -13.99
C GLY A 278 6.36 25.28 -15.06
N VAL A 279 6.58 24.85 -16.30
CA VAL A 279 6.85 25.75 -17.43
C VAL A 279 5.67 26.68 -17.67
N LEU A 280 4.47 26.12 -17.77
CA LEU A 280 3.27 26.87 -18.12
C LEU A 280 2.95 27.95 -17.08
N PHE A 281 3.01 27.64 -15.79
CA PHE A 281 2.75 28.64 -14.76
C PHE A 281 3.79 29.75 -14.72
N ILE A 282 5.08 29.44 -14.90
CA ILE A 282 6.12 30.49 -14.96
C ILE A 282 5.87 31.41 -16.15
N LEU A 283 5.59 30.86 -17.34
CA LEU A 283 5.34 31.65 -18.53
C LEU A 283 4.08 32.52 -18.41
N LEU A 284 2.97 31.97 -17.90
CA LEU A 284 1.73 32.73 -17.76
C LEU A 284 1.84 33.78 -16.65
N ALA A 285 2.39 33.41 -15.49
CA ALA A 285 2.53 34.34 -14.38
C ALA A 285 3.55 35.47 -14.67
N ALA A 286 4.53 35.24 -15.54
CA ALA A 286 5.45 36.28 -16.00
C ALA A 286 4.75 37.37 -16.82
N ASN A 287 3.62 37.07 -17.47
CA ASN A 287 2.87 38.05 -18.27
C ASN A 287 1.96 38.97 -17.45
N LEU A 288 1.85 38.71 -16.14
CA LEU A 288 0.92 39.40 -15.25
C LEU A 288 1.37 40.84 -14.97
N LYS A 289 0.51 41.79 -15.33
CA LYS A 289 0.72 43.21 -15.02
C LYS A 289 0.24 43.53 -13.61
N LEU A 290 1.12 44.01 -12.75
CA LEU A 290 0.80 44.34 -11.36
C LEU A 290 -0.31 45.41 -11.25
N ASP A 291 -0.31 46.38 -12.17
CA ASP A 291 -1.33 47.43 -12.24
C ASP A 291 -2.75 46.87 -12.38
N SER A 292 -2.93 45.75 -13.09
CA SER A 292 -4.23 45.11 -13.27
C SER A 292 -4.76 44.45 -11.97
N PHE A 293 -3.87 44.04 -11.06
CA PHE A 293 -4.26 43.54 -9.73
C PHE A 293 -4.63 44.68 -8.79
N VAL A 294 -3.88 45.79 -8.87
CA VAL A 294 -4.17 47.01 -8.12
C VAL A 294 -5.51 47.60 -8.55
N SER A 295 -5.80 47.62 -9.86
CA SER A 295 -7.07 48.11 -10.39
C SER A 295 -8.27 47.21 -10.03
N LEU A 296 -8.04 45.90 -9.88
CA LEU A 296 -9.04 44.97 -9.34
C LEU A 296 -9.46 45.40 -7.92
N GLY A 297 -8.48 45.83 -7.11
CA GLY A 297 -8.66 46.49 -5.82
C GLY A 297 -9.58 45.74 -4.84
N GLY A 298 -10.28 46.49 -3.98
CA GLY A 298 -11.22 45.92 -3.00
C GLY A 298 -12.44 45.25 -3.65
N LYS A 299 -12.89 45.72 -4.81
CA LYS A 299 -13.98 45.10 -5.58
C LYS A 299 -13.65 43.67 -5.99
N GLY A 300 -12.40 43.44 -6.41
CA GLY A 300 -11.88 42.11 -6.72
C GLY A 300 -11.91 41.16 -5.54
N ALA A 301 -11.45 41.63 -4.38
CA ALA A 301 -11.48 40.83 -3.15
C ALA A 301 -12.92 40.43 -2.77
N ILE A 302 -13.88 41.36 -2.87
CA ILE A 302 -15.30 41.08 -2.64
C ILE A 302 -15.82 40.02 -3.61
N LEU A 303 -15.52 40.16 -4.91
CA LEU A 303 -15.93 39.18 -5.91
C LEU A 303 -15.35 37.79 -5.62
N ILE A 304 -14.07 37.70 -5.27
CA ILE A 304 -13.42 36.42 -4.88
C ILE A 304 -14.13 35.81 -3.67
N LEU A 305 -14.45 36.61 -2.65
CA LEU A 305 -15.18 36.12 -1.46
C LEU A 305 -16.57 35.59 -1.84
N ILE A 306 -17.31 36.29 -2.71
CA ILE A 306 -18.61 35.84 -3.20
C ILE A 306 -18.48 34.51 -3.94
N VAL A 307 -17.51 34.38 -4.84
CA VAL A 307 -17.30 33.14 -5.59
C VAL A 307 -16.96 31.97 -4.66
N LEU A 308 -16.03 32.18 -3.72
CA LEU A 308 -15.53 31.11 -2.86
C LEU A 308 -16.50 30.74 -1.71
N PHE A 309 -17.21 31.70 -1.12
CA PHE A 309 -18.01 31.50 0.09
C PHE A 309 -19.52 31.55 -0.12
N ILE A 310 -20.00 31.97 -1.30
CA ILE A 310 -21.43 32.01 -1.61
C ILE A 310 -21.74 31.10 -2.80
N ILE A 311 -21.13 31.38 -3.95
CA ILE A 311 -21.44 30.69 -5.20
C ILE A 311 -21.02 29.22 -5.14
N ARG A 312 -19.79 28.94 -4.68
CA ARG A 312 -19.31 27.55 -4.57
C ARG A 312 -20.16 26.71 -3.60
N PRO A 313 -20.42 27.15 -2.34
CA PRO A 313 -21.33 26.42 -1.47
C PRO A 313 -22.72 26.22 -2.09
N ALA A 314 -23.32 27.26 -2.69
CA ALA A 314 -24.61 27.13 -3.36
C ALA A 314 -24.57 26.01 -4.43
N GLY A 315 -23.57 26.02 -5.30
CA GLY A 315 -23.36 24.98 -6.31
C GLY A 315 -23.33 23.57 -5.70
N ILE A 316 -22.55 23.36 -4.64
CA ILE A 316 -22.47 22.06 -3.95
C ILE A 316 -23.81 21.67 -3.31
N PHE A 317 -24.47 22.57 -2.60
CA PHE A 317 -25.72 22.26 -1.90
C PHE A 317 -26.84 21.87 -2.86
N PHE A 318 -26.98 22.57 -3.99
CA PHE A 318 -27.95 22.24 -5.02
C PHE A 318 -27.60 20.96 -5.79
N SER A 319 -26.32 20.75 -6.11
CA SER A 319 -25.86 19.52 -6.78
C SER A 319 -25.95 18.28 -5.89
N ALA A 320 -25.70 18.42 -4.58
CA ALA A 320 -25.76 17.32 -3.61
C ALA A 320 -27.18 17.09 -3.03
N TYR A 321 -28.19 17.85 -3.49
CA TYR A 321 -29.56 17.72 -2.99
C TYR A 321 -30.12 16.32 -3.26
N GLY A 322 -30.58 15.61 -2.22
CA GLY A 322 -31.06 14.22 -2.35
C GLY A 322 -29.94 13.16 -2.45
N SER A 323 -28.68 13.52 -2.17
CA SER A 323 -27.58 12.55 -2.03
C SER A 323 -27.39 12.08 -0.58
N ASN A 324 -26.70 10.96 -0.42
CA ASN A 324 -26.32 10.39 0.88
C ASN A 324 -25.17 11.14 1.59
N LEU A 325 -24.73 12.28 1.05
CA LEU A 325 -23.65 13.07 1.67
C LEU A 325 -24.17 13.82 2.90
N ASN A 326 -23.45 13.69 4.00
CA ASN A 326 -23.77 14.42 5.24
C ASN A 326 -23.39 15.90 5.12
N TRP A 327 -23.97 16.76 5.95
CA TRP A 327 -23.69 18.21 5.91
C TRP A 327 -22.19 18.55 6.07
N ARG A 328 -21.44 17.75 6.85
CA ARG A 328 -19.99 17.88 7.03
C ARG A 328 -19.22 17.61 5.73
N GLU A 329 -19.67 16.61 4.97
CA GLU A 329 -19.10 16.24 3.67
C GLU A 329 -19.42 17.31 2.63
N ARG A 330 -20.66 17.80 2.60
CA ARG A 330 -21.07 18.94 1.75
C ARG A 330 -20.28 20.21 2.08
N GLY A 331 -20.09 20.50 3.37
CA GLY A 331 -19.28 21.64 3.82
C GLY A 331 -17.83 21.54 3.36
N PHE A 332 -17.24 20.35 3.40
CA PHE A 332 -15.87 20.14 2.92
C PHE A 332 -15.76 20.27 1.39
N LEU A 333 -16.71 19.71 0.64
CA LEU A 333 -16.78 19.89 -0.82
C LEU A 333 -16.99 21.36 -1.21
N SER A 334 -17.73 22.11 -0.39
CA SER A 334 -17.96 23.56 -0.59
C SER A 334 -16.70 24.38 -0.32
N TRP A 335 -15.88 23.96 0.66
CA TRP A 335 -14.61 24.61 0.96
C TRP A 335 -13.54 24.38 -0.11
N LEU A 336 -13.52 23.19 -0.71
CA LEU A 336 -12.46 22.80 -1.62
C LEU A 336 -12.84 23.02 -3.09
N SER A 337 -12.31 24.08 -3.70
CA SER A 337 -12.44 24.37 -5.13
C SER A 337 -11.22 25.10 -5.70
N PRO A 338 -10.02 24.47 -5.65
CA PRO A 338 -8.83 25.09 -6.22
C PRO A 338 -8.98 25.25 -7.73
N ARG A 339 -8.73 26.47 -8.21
CA ARG A 339 -8.76 26.79 -9.65
C ARG A 339 -7.47 26.31 -10.32
N GLY A 340 -7.63 25.80 -11.54
CA GLY A 340 -6.62 25.01 -12.22
C GLY A 340 -5.75 25.79 -13.19
N VAL A 341 -4.73 25.07 -13.70
CA VAL A 341 -3.82 25.55 -14.76
C VAL A 341 -4.61 26.00 -15.98
N VAL A 342 -5.59 25.20 -16.39
CA VAL A 342 -6.39 25.41 -17.60
C VAL A 342 -7.18 26.72 -17.56
N ALA A 343 -7.71 27.09 -16.38
CA ALA A 343 -8.41 28.37 -16.20
C ALA A 343 -7.50 29.56 -16.50
N GLY A 344 -6.28 29.53 -15.94
CA GLY A 344 -5.27 30.57 -16.15
C GLY A 344 -4.83 30.66 -17.62
N SER A 345 -4.57 29.51 -18.26
CA SER A 345 -4.20 29.47 -19.67
C SER A 345 -5.26 30.07 -20.59
N MET A 346 -6.53 29.71 -20.40
CA MET A 346 -7.63 30.26 -21.20
C MET A 346 -7.82 31.75 -20.95
N ALA A 347 -7.68 32.20 -19.69
CA ALA A 347 -7.72 33.61 -19.35
C ALA A 347 -6.64 34.41 -20.08
N SER A 348 -5.39 33.93 -20.07
CA SER A 348 -4.28 34.59 -20.77
C SER A 348 -4.46 34.57 -22.30
N LEU A 349 -4.93 33.45 -22.89
CA LEU A 349 -5.20 33.37 -24.33
C LEU A 349 -6.29 34.35 -24.77
N PHE A 350 -7.43 34.39 -24.08
CA PHE A 350 -8.51 35.31 -24.42
C PHE A 350 -8.16 36.76 -24.11
N THR A 351 -7.38 37.02 -23.07
CA THR A 351 -6.86 38.36 -22.78
C THR A 351 -6.01 38.86 -23.94
N LEU A 352 -5.10 38.02 -24.44
CA LEU A 352 -4.25 38.36 -25.58
C LEU A 352 -5.09 38.70 -26.83
N GLU A 353 -6.05 37.85 -27.16
CA GLU A 353 -6.91 38.02 -28.34
C GLU A 353 -7.87 39.23 -28.24
N LEU A 354 -8.45 39.48 -27.06
CA LEU A 354 -9.29 40.66 -26.83
C LEU A 354 -8.48 41.95 -26.78
N ALA A 355 -7.25 41.91 -26.25
CA ALA A 355 -6.37 43.07 -26.21
C ALA A 355 -5.93 43.47 -27.62
N THR A 356 -5.64 42.50 -28.50
CA THR A 356 -5.34 42.79 -29.92
C THR A 356 -6.53 43.40 -30.66
N ASN A 357 -7.76 43.06 -30.25
CA ASN A 357 -9.00 43.63 -30.78
C ASN A 357 -9.40 44.97 -30.10
N GLY A 358 -8.52 45.55 -29.27
CA GLY A 358 -8.71 46.86 -28.65
C GLY A 358 -9.64 46.90 -27.44
N ASN A 359 -10.04 45.75 -26.89
CA ASN A 359 -10.88 45.70 -25.70
C ASN A 359 -10.06 46.05 -24.44
N LYS A 360 -10.38 47.18 -23.81
CA LYS A 360 -9.68 47.69 -22.62
C LYS A 360 -9.86 46.82 -21.38
N ASP A 361 -10.96 46.07 -21.31
CA ASP A 361 -11.29 45.24 -20.15
C ASP A 361 -10.61 43.86 -20.22
N ALA A 362 -9.92 43.52 -21.32
CA ALA A 362 -9.30 42.21 -21.53
C ALA A 362 -8.42 41.76 -20.34
N PHE A 363 -7.59 42.66 -19.80
CA PHE A 363 -6.68 42.39 -18.69
C PHE A 363 -7.40 42.01 -17.38
N PHE A 364 -8.69 42.34 -17.23
CA PHE A 364 -9.48 41.89 -16.10
C PHE A 364 -9.60 40.36 -16.04
N LEU A 365 -9.74 39.69 -17.19
CA LEU A 365 -9.89 38.22 -17.24
C LEU A 365 -8.69 37.53 -16.61
N GLU A 366 -7.49 37.93 -17.01
CA GLU A 366 -6.25 37.39 -16.49
C GLU A 366 -6.05 37.75 -15.01
N ALA A 367 -6.15 39.04 -14.65
CA ALA A 367 -5.97 39.49 -13.27
C ALA A 367 -6.94 38.83 -12.28
N PHE A 368 -8.23 38.73 -12.65
CA PHE A 368 -9.24 38.09 -11.82
C PHE A 368 -9.01 36.58 -11.71
N THR A 369 -8.72 35.89 -12.83
CA THR A 369 -8.52 34.44 -12.84
C THR A 369 -7.28 34.02 -12.05
N PHE A 370 -6.16 34.74 -12.19
CA PHE A 370 -4.96 34.47 -11.40
C PHE A 370 -5.14 34.86 -9.93
N SER A 371 -5.91 35.90 -9.62
CA SER A 371 -6.23 36.26 -8.23
C SER A 371 -7.04 35.15 -7.54
N ILE A 372 -8.04 34.57 -8.20
CA ILE A 372 -8.81 33.47 -7.62
C ILE A 372 -8.02 32.15 -7.55
N ILE A 373 -7.12 31.87 -8.51
CA ILE A 373 -6.17 30.75 -8.43
C ILE A 373 -5.29 30.94 -7.19
N GLY A 374 -4.66 32.11 -7.04
CA GLY A 374 -3.84 32.43 -5.89
C GLY A 374 -4.61 32.31 -4.56
N ALA A 375 -5.80 32.92 -4.48
CA ALA A 375 -6.63 32.88 -3.27
C ALA A 375 -7.09 31.46 -2.92
N SER A 376 -7.57 30.67 -3.89
CA SER A 376 -8.03 29.30 -3.65
C SER A 376 -6.87 28.39 -3.20
N ILE A 377 -5.67 28.56 -3.73
CA ILE A 377 -4.51 27.73 -3.36
C ILE A 377 -3.92 28.16 -2.02
N LEU A 378 -3.67 29.46 -1.82
CA LEU A 378 -3.05 29.99 -0.61
C LEU A 378 -3.99 29.89 0.59
N VAL A 379 -5.27 30.24 0.42
CA VAL A 379 -6.26 30.23 1.51
C VAL A 379 -6.89 28.86 1.63
N GLN A 380 -7.68 28.40 0.65
CA GLN A 380 -8.42 27.15 0.79
C GLN A 380 -7.49 25.93 0.84
N GLY A 381 -6.41 25.93 0.07
CA GLY A 381 -5.38 24.88 0.08
C GLY A 381 -4.65 24.77 1.42
N SER A 382 -4.17 25.87 2.00
CA SER A 382 -3.47 25.84 3.29
C SER A 382 -4.38 25.45 4.46
N LEU A 383 -5.61 25.99 4.48
CA LEU A 383 -6.59 25.73 5.55
C LEU A 383 -7.38 24.42 5.37
N SER A 384 -7.23 23.73 4.25
CA SER A 384 -7.96 22.49 3.94
C SER A 384 -7.77 21.38 5.00
N SER A 385 -6.57 21.21 5.54
CA SER A 385 -6.28 20.17 6.55
C SER A 385 -6.91 20.47 7.91
N PRO A 386 -6.81 21.70 8.45
CA PRO A 386 -7.63 22.14 9.59
C PRO A 386 -9.13 21.96 9.36
N VAL A 387 -9.66 22.44 8.22
CA VAL A 387 -11.10 22.35 7.91
C VAL A 387 -11.57 20.90 7.82
N ALA A 388 -10.78 20.01 7.22
CA ALA A 388 -11.08 18.58 7.18
C ALA A 388 -11.13 17.94 8.59
N ARG A 389 -10.30 18.42 9.52
CA ARG A 389 -10.30 17.97 10.92
C ARG A 389 -11.52 18.50 11.66
N ILE A 390 -11.85 19.79 11.52
CA ILE A 390 -13.02 20.43 12.13
C ILE A 390 -14.31 19.75 11.67
N LEU A 391 -14.43 19.47 10.36
CA LEU A 391 -15.58 18.78 9.78
C LEU A 391 -15.55 17.26 9.99
N ASN A 392 -14.53 16.70 10.65
CA ASN A 392 -14.37 15.26 10.88
C ASN A 392 -14.59 14.39 9.61
N VAL A 393 -13.96 14.81 8.50
CA VAL A 393 -14.03 14.13 7.18
C VAL A 393 -12.69 13.53 6.76
N LYS A 394 -11.68 13.56 7.63
CA LYS A 394 -10.43 12.83 7.42
C LYS A 394 -10.70 11.33 7.43
N ALA A 395 -10.01 10.60 6.56
CA ALA A 395 -10.03 9.15 6.56
C ALA A 395 -9.48 8.64 7.90
N PRO A 396 -10.05 7.56 8.46
CA PRO A 396 -9.47 6.92 9.64
C PRO A 396 -8.04 6.45 9.32
N PRO A 397 -7.11 6.51 10.29
CA PRO A 397 -5.76 6.01 10.09
C PRO A 397 -5.80 4.52 9.74
N LYS A 398 -5.02 4.09 8.75
CA LYS A 398 -4.85 2.67 8.44
C LYS A 398 -4.05 2.02 9.57
N LYS A 399 -4.75 1.41 10.51
CA LYS A 399 -4.16 0.73 11.68
C LYS A 399 -4.45 -0.77 11.70
N GLY A 400 -5.23 -1.28 10.75
CA GLY A 400 -5.56 -2.69 10.64
C GLY A 400 -4.36 -3.58 10.34
N TRP A 401 -4.50 -4.86 10.63
CA TRP A 401 -3.46 -5.88 10.49
C TRP A 401 -3.86 -6.94 9.47
N LEU A 402 -2.94 -7.27 8.58
CA LEU A 402 -3.01 -8.48 7.76
C LEU A 402 -1.95 -9.46 8.24
N ILE A 403 -2.36 -10.64 8.68
CA ILE A 403 -1.46 -11.71 9.11
C ILE A 403 -1.54 -12.83 8.08
N VAL A 404 -0.42 -13.14 7.44
CA VAL A 404 -0.32 -14.24 6.47
C VAL A 404 0.06 -15.50 7.23
N GLY A 405 -0.82 -16.50 7.17
CA GLY A 405 -0.78 -17.73 7.97
C GLY A 405 -1.98 -17.82 8.91
N CYS A 406 -2.66 -18.97 8.92
CA CYS A 406 -3.82 -19.25 9.79
C CYS A 406 -3.54 -20.27 10.90
N HIS A 407 -2.27 -20.64 11.14
CA HIS A 407 -1.91 -21.58 12.20
C HIS A 407 -2.15 -21.00 13.61
N SER A 408 -2.16 -21.86 14.64
CA SER A 408 -2.48 -21.48 16.04
C SER A 408 -1.61 -20.34 16.58
N PHE A 409 -0.31 -20.31 16.21
CA PHE A 409 0.59 -19.22 16.57
C PHE A 409 0.16 -17.86 15.98
N ALA A 410 -0.21 -17.79 14.69
CA ALA A 410 -0.73 -16.57 14.05
C ALA A 410 -2.05 -16.10 14.68
N GLN A 411 -2.95 -17.04 14.98
CA GLN A 411 -4.21 -16.76 15.67
C GLN A 411 -3.99 -16.16 17.06
N ARG A 412 -2.98 -16.62 17.81
CA ARG A 412 -2.69 -16.07 19.15
C ARG A 412 -2.09 -14.66 19.09
N ILE A 413 -1.25 -14.39 18.09
CA ILE A 413 -0.81 -13.01 17.78
C ILE A 413 -2.02 -12.13 17.44
N ALA A 414 -2.93 -12.61 16.60
CA ALA A 414 -4.15 -11.89 16.24
C ALA A 414 -5.01 -11.54 17.47
N ARG A 415 -5.26 -12.50 18.38
CA ARG A 415 -5.99 -12.22 19.64
C ARG A 415 -5.31 -11.18 20.51
N PHE A 416 -3.98 -11.22 20.59
CA PHE A 416 -3.25 -10.22 21.38
C PHE A 416 -3.47 -8.82 20.81
N ILE A 417 -3.47 -8.69 19.48
CA ILE A 417 -3.73 -7.42 18.79
C ILE A 417 -5.20 -6.98 19.00
N GLU A 418 -6.18 -7.89 18.85
CA GLU A 418 -7.62 -7.62 19.08
C GLU A 418 -7.92 -7.03 20.47
N LYS A 419 -7.12 -7.37 21.49
CA LYS A 419 -7.29 -6.85 22.84
C LYS A 419 -7.06 -5.34 22.95
N TYR A 420 -6.23 -4.75 22.10
CA TYR A 420 -5.83 -3.34 22.18
C TYR A 420 -6.27 -2.50 20.98
N THR A 421 -6.81 -3.10 19.93
CA THR A 421 -7.34 -2.36 18.79
C THR A 421 -8.73 -2.82 18.39
N SER A 422 -9.57 -1.86 17.98
CA SER A 422 -10.85 -2.12 17.30
C SER A 422 -10.71 -2.08 15.77
N ASP A 423 -9.48 -1.96 15.26
CA ASP A 423 -9.20 -2.01 13.83
C ASP A 423 -9.37 -3.42 13.27
N ILE A 424 -9.54 -3.50 11.95
CA ILE A 424 -9.72 -4.78 11.27
C ILE A 424 -8.43 -5.62 11.34
N ILE A 425 -8.56 -6.88 11.72
CA ILE A 425 -7.48 -7.87 11.72
C ILE A 425 -7.94 -9.00 10.82
N VAL A 426 -7.16 -9.30 9.79
CA VAL A 426 -7.49 -10.31 8.79
C VAL A 426 -6.38 -11.34 8.72
N LEU A 427 -6.72 -12.62 8.88
CA LEU A 427 -5.81 -13.71 8.56
C LEU A 427 -6.00 -14.15 7.12
N LEU A 428 -4.91 -14.53 6.45
CA LEU A 428 -4.93 -14.91 5.05
C LEU A 428 -4.03 -16.13 4.85
N ASP A 429 -4.58 -17.17 4.24
CA ASP A 429 -3.87 -18.45 4.01
C ASP A 429 -4.47 -19.14 2.77
N LEU A 430 -3.72 -20.08 2.20
CA LEU A 430 -4.17 -20.96 1.12
C LEU A 430 -4.65 -22.32 1.64
N ASN A 431 -4.29 -22.68 2.88
CA ASN A 431 -4.73 -23.92 3.50
C ASN A 431 -6.19 -23.80 3.98
N LYS A 432 -7.10 -24.52 3.31
CA LYS A 432 -8.54 -24.50 3.61
C LYS A 432 -8.85 -24.94 5.04
N ASP A 433 -8.21 -25.98 5.55
CA ASP A 433 -8.49 -26.52 6.89
C ASP A 433 -8.06 -25.52 7.99
N ALA A 434 -6.90 -24.87 7.79
CA ALA A 434 -6.43 -23.82 8.70
C ALA A 434 -7.37 -22.61 8.70
N VAL A 435 -7.87 -22.22 7.52
CA VAL A 435 -8.85 -21.14 7.37
C VAL A 435 -10.16 -21.47 8.07
N GLU A 436 -10.71 -22.67 7.85
CA GLU A 436 -11.96 -23.10 8.50
C GLU A 436 -11.81 -23.16 10.02
N ASN A 437 -10.67 -23.61 10.54
CA ASN A 437 -10.38 -23.61 11.97
C ASN A 437 -10.31 -22.17 12.54
N ALA A 438 -9.57 -21.28 11.88
CA ALA A 438 -9.49 -19.88 12.29
C ALA A 438 -10.86 -19.17 12.24
N GLN A 439 -11.69 -19.46 11.25
CA GLN A 439 -13.06 -18.93 11.17
C GLN A 439 -13.94 -19.44 12.33
N LYS A 440 -13.86 -20.74 12.66
CA LYS A 440 -14.57 -21.31 13.84
C LYS A 440 -14.13 -20.64 15.14
N ASN A 441 -12.88 -20.18 15.23
CA ASN A 441 -12.34 -19.45 16.38
C ASN A 441 -12.71 -17.95 16.42
N GLY A 442 -13.55 -17.49 15.48
CA GLY A 442 -14.12 -16.13 15.47
C GLY A 442 -13.31 -15.10 14.69
N PHE A 443 -12.25 -15.49 13.99
CA PHE A 443 -11.43 -14.55 13.24
C PHE A 443 -12.01 -14.20 11.86
N THR A 444 -11.69 -13.00 11.37
CA THR A 444 -11.91 -12.64 9.97
C THR A 444 -10.79 -13.24 9.11
N VAL A 445 -11.14 -14.15 8.20
CA VAL A 445 -10.16 -14.92 7.42
C VAL A 445 -10.49 -14.91 5.93
N LEU A 446 -9.47 -14.84 5.07
CA LEU A 446 -9.58 -14.91 3.62
C LEU A 446 -8.78 -16.09 3.06
N LEU A 447 -9.43 -16.97 2.30
CA LEU A 447 -8.78 -18.01 1.49
C LEU A 447 -8.29 -17.39 0.18
N LYS A 448 -7.12 -16.74 0.20
CA LYS A 448 -6.53 -16.04 -0.95
C LYS A 448 -5.01 -16.16 -0.95
N ASN A 449 -4.38 -15.85 -2.08
CA ASN A 449 -2.92 -15.83 -2.19
C ASN A 449 -2.36 -14.47 -1.70
N ALA A 450 -1.48 -14.51 -0.71
CA ALA A 450 -0.87 -13.31 -0.15
C ALA A 450 0.04 -12.56 -1.13
N THR A 451 0.54 -13.24 -2.17
CA THR A 451 1.44 -12.65 -3.18
C THR A 451 0.69 -11.84 -4.24
N THR A 452 -0.64 -11.85 -4.22
CA THR A 452 -1.50 -11.06 -5.11
C THR A 452 -2.39 -10.11 -4.28
N PRO A 453 -1.86 -8.96 -3.82
CA PRO A 453 -2.61 -8.00 -3.00
C PRO A 453 -3.93 -7.54 -3.64
N GLU A 454 -3.97 -7.46 -4.98
CA GLU A 454 -5.18 -7.07 -5.73
C GLU A 454 -6.33 -8.08 -5.60
N SER A 455 -6.04 -9.30 -5.15
CA SER A 455 -7.08 -10.27 -4.83
C SER A 455 -7.82 -9.91 -3.55
N VAL A 456 -7.23 -9.15 -2.62
CA VAL A 456 -7.85 -8.75 -1.37
C VAL A 456 -8.84 -7.60 -1.63
N PRO A 457 -10.10 -7.67 -1.12
CA PRO A 457 -11.08 -6.62 -1.35
C PRO A 457 -10.59 -5.23 -0.92
N ASP A 458 -10.83 -4.20 -1.73
CA ASP A 458 -10.40 -2.82 -1.46
C ASP A 458 -10.87 -2.30 -0.09
N GLU A 459 -12.04 -2.74 0.37
CA GLU A 459 -12.61 -2.38 1.69
C GLU A 459 -11.72 -2.82 2.87
N ILE A 460 -10.98 -3.93 2.69
CA ILE A 460 -10.04 -4.47 3.66
C ILE A 460 -8.66 -3.84 3.45
N THR A 461 -8.17 -3.83 2.20
CA THR A 461 -6.86 -3.27 1.81
C THR A 461 -6.73 -1.79 2.17
N ASN A 462 -7.82 -1.02 2.12
CA ASN A 462 -7.83 0.40 2.50
C ASN A 462 -7.75 0.64 4.02
N ARG A 463 -7.97 -0.38 4.85
CA ARG A 463 -7.90 -0.29 6.32
C ARG A 463 -6.63 -0.93 6.90
N ILE A 464 -5.99 -1.82 6.15
CA ILE A 464 -4.72 -2.45 6.54
C ILE A 464 -3.59 -1.41 6.54
N GLY A 465 -2.93 -1.28 7.68
CA GLY A 465 -1.75 -0.46 7.87
C GLY A 465 -0.48 -1.24 8.22
N ASN A 466 -0.62 -2.53 8.55
CA ASN A 466 0.46 -3.42 8.96
C ASN A 466 0.29 -4.80 8.30
N VAL A 467 1.37 -5.37 7.81
CA VAL A 467 1.39 -6.73 7.23
C VAL A 467 2.43 -7.56 7.96
N LEU A 468 2.02 -8.73 8.44
CA LEU A 468 2.87 -9.70 9.10
C LEU A 468 2.86 -10.99 8.29
N ALA A 469 3.97 -11.28 7.61
CA ALA A 469 4.16 -12.53 6.89
C ALA A 469 4.73 -13.61 7.82
N LEU A 470 3.88 -14.55 8.23
CA LEU A 470 4.18 -15.57 9.23
C LEU A 470 3.95 -16.98 8.67
N THR A 471 4.78 -17.37 7.71
CA THR A 471 4.79 -18.73 7.16
C THR A 471 6.15 -19.40 7.36
N ASP A 472 6.21 -20.72 7.27
CA ASP A 472 7.46 -21.48 7.31
C ASP A 472 8.41 -21.19 6.14
N ASN A 473 7.89 -20.60 5.05
CA ASN A 473 8.65 -20.31 3.85
C ASN A 473 9.16 -18.86 3.87
N ARG A 474 10.48 -18.72 4.07
CA ARG A 474 11.17 -17.42 4.10
C ARG A 474 11.01 -16.63 2.79
N ASP A 475 11.17 -17.29 1.65
CA ASP A 475 11.12 -16.65 0.34
C ASP A 475 9.69 -16.16 0.05
N LEU A 476 8.69 -16.94 0.45
CA LEU A 476 7.29 -16.52 0.41
C LEU A 476 7.07 -15.28 1.28
N ASN A 477 7.57 -15.27 2.52
CA ASN A 477 7.40 -14.12 3.42
C ASN A 477 8.05 -12.85 2.86
N GLN A 478 9.22 -12.98 2.22
CA GLN A 478 9.89 -11.87 1.55
C GLN A 478 9.10 -11.39 0.33
N LEU A 479 8.62 -12.31 -0.52
CA LEU A 479 7.82 -11.99 -1.71
C LEU A 479 6.51 -11.28 -1.33
N VAL A 480 5.85 -11.72 -0.25
CA VAL A 480 4.67 -11.03 0.32
C VAL A 480 5.04 -9.59 0.70
N CYS A 481 6.11 -9.37 1.45
CA CYS A 481 6.52 -8.02 1.82
C CYS A 481 6.84 -7.15 0.60
N GLU A 482 7.48 -7.70 -0.42
CA GLU A 482 7.76 -7.00 -1.67
C GLU A 482 6.48 -6.57 -2.39
N LYS A 483 5.52 -7.48 -2.57
CA LYS A 483 4.23 -7.18 -3.24
C LYS A 483 3.38 -6.20 -2.46
N TRP A 484 3.40 -6.27 -1.13
CA TRP A 484 2.63 -5.36 -0.26
C TRP A 484 3.30 -4.00 -0.03
N SER A 485 4.55 -3.80 -0.46
CA SER A 485 5.28 -2.51 -0.35
C SER A 485 4.64 -1.36 -1.12
N GLY A 486 3.85 -1.66 -2.16
CA GLY A 486 3.05 -0.66 -2.88
C GLY A 486 1.80 -0.18 -2.11
N PHE A 487 1.37 -0.90 -1.07
CA PHE A 487 0.12 -0.65 -0.34
C PHE A 487 0.36 -0.19 1.11
N VAL A 488 1.43 -0.69 1.73
CA VAL A 488 1.79 -0.46 3.12
C VAL A 488 3.21 0.10 3.20
N LYS A 489 3.43 1.05 4.13
CA LYS A 489 4.75 1.64 4.33
C LYS A 489 5.78 0.55 4.70
N SER A 490 7.00 0.66 4.18
CA SER A 490 8.07 -0.32 4.42
C SER A 490 8.36 -0.57 5.90
N GLY A 491 8.15 0.43 6.77
CA GLY A 491 8.32 0.30 8.23
C GLY A 491 7.30 -0.59 8.94
N ASN A 492 6.18 -0.92 8.27
CA ASN A 492 5.04 -1.68 8.80
C ASN A 492 4.86 -3.04 8.10
N LEU A 493 5.89 -3.48 7.37
CA LEU A 493 5.97 -4.81 6.78
C LEU A 493 6.90 -5.66 7.64
N PHE A 494 6.37 -6.74 8.18
CA PHE A 494 7.08 -7.64 9.09
C PHE A 494 7.09 -9.05 8.51
N ARG A 495 8.20 -9.77 8.67
CA ARG A 495 8.33 -11.16 8.24
C ARG A 495 9.10 -12.00 9.23
N TRP A 496 8.67 -13.24 9.41
CA TRP A 496 9.52 -14.25 10.05
C TRP A 496 10.65 -14.68 9.09
N SER A 497 11.88 -14.76 9.62
CA SER A 497 13.08 -15.21 8.88
C SER A 497 14.14 -15.74 9.85
N PRO A 498 14.76 -16.91 9.64
CA PRO A 498 15.77 -17.47 10.55
C PRO A 498 17.11 -16.72 10.56
N GLN A 499 17.79 -16.68 11.71
CA GLN A 499 19.02 -15.90 11.97
C GLN A 499 20.23 -16.26 11.07
N HIS A 500 20.39 -17.52 10.64
CA HIS A 500 21.56 -18.00 9.91
C HIS A 500 21.57 -17.68 8.39
N SER A 501 20.79 -16.70 7.96
CA SER A 501 20.49 -16.50 6.54
C SER A 501 20.89 -15.13 5.97
N GLU A 502 21.71 -14.38 6.71
CA GLU A 502 22.21 -13.05 6.29
C GLU A 502 23.53 -13.09 5.50
N SER A 503 24.18 -14.25 5.32
CA SER A 503 25.38 -14.34 4.47
C SER A 503 25.02 -14.69 3.02
N GLY A 504 24.66 -13.69 2.21
CA GLY A 504 24.59 -13.86 0.76
C GLY A 504 23.83 -12.79 -0.01
N GLY A 505 24.57 -11.86 -0.64
CA GLY A 505 24.23 -11.24 -1.93
C GLY A 505 23.09 -10.21 -2.01
N SER A 506 23.45 -8.93 -1.98
CA SER A 506 23.00 -7.84 -2.90
C SER A 506 21.57 -7.86 -3.52
N LYS A 507 20.51 -8.20 -2.78
CA LYS A 507 19.13 -7.79 -3.13
C LYS A 507 18.52 -7.07 -1.95
N ARG A 508 17.93 -5.89 -2.18
CA ARG A 508 17.14 -5.14 -1.18
C ARG A 508 16.09 -6.08 -0.60
N GLN A 509 16.29 -6.55 0.63
CA GLN A 509 15.34 -7.42 1.29
C GLN A 509 14.13 -6.58 1.73
N SER A 510 12.94 -6.95 1.26
CA SER A 510 11.69 -6.26 1.57
C SER A 510 11.12 -6.73 2.91
N GLY A 511 10.70 -5.79 3.76
CA GLY A 511 10.11 -6.06 5.08
C GLY A 511 11.13 -6.35 6.19
N LYS A 512 10.80 -5.91 7.41
CA LYS A 512 11.60 -6.12 8.62
C LYS A 512 11.57 -7.58 9.03
N ALA A 513 12.74 -8.22 9.12
CA ALA A 513 12.85 -9.54 9.72
C ALA A 513 12.59 -9.43 11.23
N ILE A 514 11.69 -10.24 11.75
CA ILE A 514 11.38 -10.35 13.17
C ILE A 514 11.46 -11.81 13.60
N TRP A 515 11.62 -12.02 14.90
CA TRP A 515 11.65 -13.37 15.51
C TRP A 515 12.69 -14.31 14.90
N THR A 516 13.87 -13.76 14.60
CA THR A 516 14.96 -14.47 13.91
C THR A 516 15.52 -15.64 14.71
N LYS A 517 15.39 -15.59 16.03
CA LYS A 517 15.79 -16.62 17.00
C LYS A 517 14.72 -17.68 17.28
N LEU A 518 13.50 -17.51 16.77
CA LEU A 518 12.44 -18.50 16.96
C LEU A 518 12.54 -19.63 15.94
N ASN A 519 12.10 -20.81 16.39
CA ASN A 519 11.79 -21.95 15.54
C ASN A 519 10.76 -21.61 14.45
N LYS A 520 10.58 -22.52 13.49
CA LYS A 520 9.60 -22.34 12.41
C LYS A 520 8.20 -22.09 12.98
N PRO A 521 7.37 -21.22 12.37
CA PRO A 521 6.02 -20.95 12.83
C PRO A 521 5.17 -22.21 13.05
N SER A 522 5.32 -23.25 12.22
CA SER A 522 4.65 -24.54 12.42
C SER A 522 5.09 -25.29 13.69
N GLN A 523 6.37 -25.24 14.04
CA GLN A 523 6.90 -25.85 15.27
C GLN A 523 6.38 -25.10 16.50
N VAL A 524 6.45 -23.76 16.47
CA VAL A 524 5.87 -22.91 17.53
C VAL A 524 4.37 -23.17 17.67
N ALA A 525 3.65 -23.35 16.56
CA ALA A 525 2.23 -23.67 16.54
C ALA A 525 1.92 -25.06 17.13
N TYR A 526 2.78 -26.04 16.90
CA TYR A 526 2.67 -27.38 17.49
C TYR A 526 2.88 -27.33 19.01
N ASP A 527 3.94 -26.66 19.46
CA ASP A 527 4.26 -26.50 20.88
C ASP A 527 3.06 -25.89 21.63
N LEU A 528 2.42 -24.88 21.02
CA LEU A 528 1.20 -24.23 21.51
C LEU A 528 -0.03 -25.13 21.66
N HIS A 529 -0.18 -26.13 20.80
CA HIS A 529 -1.26 -27.11 20.94
C HIS A 529 -1.02 -28.07 22.10
N SER A 530 0.25 -28.37 22.39
CA SER A 530 0.63 -29.35 23.40
C SER A 530 0.57 -28.80 24.84
N LYS A 531 0.91 -27.53 25.07
CA LYS A 531 0.89 -26.84 26.38
C LYS A 531 0.69 -25.33 26.22
N GLU A 532 0.12 -24.66 27.23
CA GLU A 532 0.06 -23.19 27.26
C GLU A 532 1.44 -22.58 27.51
N ILE A 533 2.16 -22.30 26.42
CA ILE A 533 3.54 -21.79 26.42
C ILE A 533 3.61 -20.26 26.27
N LEU A 534 2.51 -19.64 25.83
CA LEU A 534 2.42 -18.20 25.62
C LEU A 534 1.96 -17.48 26.89
N LEU A 535 2.84 -16.67 27.46
CA LEU A 535 2.61 -15.90 28.68
C LEU A 535 2.37 -14.43 28.35
N SER A 536 1.26 -13.85 28.81
CA SER A 536 1.01 -12.41 28.74
C SER A 536 1.46 -11.76 30.05
N LEU A 537 2.51 -10.96 30.01
CA LEU A 537 3.05 -10.27 31.18
C LEU A 537 2.83 -8.77 31.08
N LYS A 538 2.29 -8.16 32.14
CA LYS A 538 2.12 -6.71 32.25
C LYS A 538 3.39 -6.07 32.82
N LYS A 539 4.03 -5.20 32.04
CA LYS A 539 5.22 -4.41 32.42
C LYS A 539 6.36 -5.26 32.99
N PRO A 540 6.86 -6.26 32.24
CA PRO A 540 8.04 -7.01 32.65
C PRO A 540 9.25 -6.06 32.76
N LYS A 541 9.94 -6.04 33.91
CA LYS A 541 11.17 -5.26 34.08
C LYS A 541 12.42 -6.01 33.63
N VAL A 542 12.38 -7.34 33.61
CA VAL A 542 13.50 -8.22 33.26
C VAL A 542 12.94 -9.39 32.45
N ILE A 543 13.56 -9.68 31.30
CA ILE A 543 13.25 -10.88 30.51
C ILE A 543 13.96 -12.05 31.20
N SER A 544 13.22 -13.03 31.72
CA SER A 544 13.83 -14.25 32.27
C SER A 544 14.51 -15.05 31.15
N GLU A 545 15.62 -15.71 31.48
CA GLU A 545 16.33 -16.61 30.55
C GLU A 545 15.37 -17.62 29.90
N GLY A 546 15.50 -17.78 28.58
CA GLY A 546 14.66 -18.67 27.77
C GLY A 546 13.28 -18.13 27.38
N MET A 547 12.92 -16.88 27.71
CA MET A 547 11.69 -16.25 27.20
C MET A 547 11.96 -15.32 26.01
N PHE A 548 11.17 -15.48 24.94
CA PHE A 548 11.26 -14.68 23.73
C PHE A 548 10.07 -13.71 23.65
N PRO A 549 10.30 -12.38 23.72
CA PRO A 549 9.24 -11.40 23.52
C PRO A 549 8.77 -11.41 22.06
N LEU A 550 7.47 -11.63 21.86
CA LEU A 550 6.88 -11.69 20.52
C LEU A 550 6.36 -10.33 20.08
N ILE A 551 5.43 -9.78 20.86
CA ILE A 551 4.74 -8.52 20.56
C ILE A 551 4.47 -7.80 21.88
N SER A 552 4.66 -6.49 21.87
CA SER A 552 4.35 -5.61 22.99
C SER A 552 3.38 -4.53 22.54
N PHE A 553 2.60 -4.02 23.50
CA PHE A 553 1.75 -2.87 23.30
C PHE A 553 2.10 -1.77 24.31
N ASN A 554 2.54 -0.62 23.82
CA ASN A 554 2.90 0.55 24.63
C ASN A 554 2.53 1.85 23.91
N ASN A 555 2.04 2.85 24.63
CA ASN A 555 1.70 4.18 24.09
C ASN A 555 0.85 4.14 22.80
N GLU A 556 -0.15 3.24 22.74
CA GLU A 556 -1.01 3.01 21.56
C GLU A 556 -0.30 2.42 20.31
N GLU A 557 0.92 1.93 20.45
CA GLU A 557 1.69 1.31 19.36
C GLU A 557 2.07 -0.14 19.68
N PHE A 558 2.08 -0.97 18.63
CA PHE A 558 2.56 -2.35 18.69
C PHE A 558 4.03 -2.39 18.29
N ASN A 559 4.87 -3.00 19.12
CA ASN A 559 6.26 -3.28 18.77
C ASN A 559 6.51 -4.79 18.71
N LEU A 560 6.96 -5.25 17.54
CA LEU A 560 7.31 -6.64 17.23
C LEU A 560 8.82 -6.87 17.17
N ASN A 561 9.64 -5.82 17.20
CA ASN A 561 11.08 -5.94 17.25
C ASN A 561 11.59 -5.57 18.64
N HIS A 562 12.14 -6.57 19.34
CA HIS A 562 12.63 -6.47 20.72
C HIS A 562 14.15 -6.62 20.82
N GLU A 563 14.87 -6.40 19.72
CA GLU A 563 16.32 -6.39 19.72
C GLU A 563 16.84 -5.15 20.48
N ASN A 564 17.21 -5.34 21.76
CA ASN A 564 17.90 -4.39 22.64
C ASN A 564 17.07 -3.28 23.32
N ASP A 565 15.73 -3.27 23.20
CA ASP A 565 14.89 -2.24 23.82
C ASP A 565 14.39 -2.62 25.23
N GLU A 566 14.31 -1.64 26.14
CA GLU A 566 13.53 -1.75 27.37
C GLU A 566 12.06 -2.02 27.03
N ILE A 567 11.61 -3.23 27.35
CA ILE A 567 10.23 -3.63 27.10
C ILE A 567 9.29 -2.87 28.04
N LYS A 568 8.49 -1.97 27.49
CA LYS A 568 7.47 -1.21 28.20
C LYS A 568 6.08 -1.71 27.78
N GLY A 569 5.13 -1.72 28.71
CA GLY A 569 3.73 -2.12 28.43
C GLY A 569 3.44 -3.61 28.66
N GLU A 570 2.33 -4.11 28.12
CA GLU A 570 1.97 -5.54 28.18
C GLU A 570 2.58 -6.28 26.99
N VAL A 571 3.15 -7.45 27.23
CA VAL A 571 3.95 -8.20 26.25
C VAL A 571 3.55 -9.67 26.25
N LEU A 572 3.47 -10.22 25.05
CA LEU A 572 3.30 -11.64 24.82
C LEU A 572 4.68 -12.29 24.67
N PHE A 573 4.99 -13.24 25.55
CA PHE A 573 6.23 -14.02 25.51
C PHE A 573 5.98 -15.44 25.03
N TYR A 574 6.97 -15.98 24.33
CA TYR A 574 7.10 -17.39 24.00
C TYR A 574 8.19 -18.05 24.85
N LYS A 575 7.86 -19.17 25.51
CA LYS A 575 8.81 -19.94 26.32
C LYS A 575 8.97 -21.36 25.74
N PRO A 576 9.98 -21.64 24.90
CA PRO A 576 10.14 -22.96 24.30
C PRO A 576 10.14 -24.07 25.36
N ILE A 577 9.56 -25.24 25.04
CA ILE A 577 9.71 -26.42 25.87
C ILE A 577 11.10 -26.99 25.58
N THR A 578 12.09 -26.67 26.40
CA THR A 578 13.48 -27.15 26.21
C THR A 578 13.74 -28.54 26.82
N TYR A 579 12.72 -29.33 27.16
CA TYR A 579 12.90 -30.51 28.02
C TYR A 579 12.07 -31.73 27.57
N HIS A 580 12.29 -32.28 26.38
CA HIS A 580 11.56 -33.47 25.94
C HIS A 580 12.17 -34.78 26.48
N LEU A 581 13.46 -35.06 26.23
CA LEU A 581 14.12 -36.24 26.81
C LEU A 581 14.20 -36.18 28.34
N GLN A 582 14.64 -35.04 28.91
CA GLN A 582 14.78 -34.89 30.37
C GLN A 582 13.43 -35.04 31.11
N ALA A 583 12.30 -34.67 30.50
CA ALA A 583 10.97 -34.85 31.09
C ALA A 583 10.39 -36.26 30.90
N ALA A 584 10.92 -37.04 29.95
CA ALA A 584 10.50 -38.41 29.68
C ALA A 584 11.20 -39.45 30.59
N ILE A 585 12.37 -39.10 31.15
CA ILE A 585 13.16 -39.99 32.00
C ILE A 585 12.61 -40.01 33.43
N GLN A 586 12.44 -41.21 33.98
CA GLN A 586 12.14 -41.42 35.39
C GLN A 586 13.29 -42.16 36.06
N PRO A 587 13.70 -41.83 37.30
CA PRO A 587 14.78 -42.54 37.99
C PRO A 587 14.55 -44.06 38.09
N ALA A 588 13.28 -44.49 38.22
CA ALA A 588 12.89 -45.90 38.28
C ALA A 588 13.02 -46.64 36.93
N HIS A 589 13.25 -45.93 35.84
CA HIS A 589 13.33 -46.44 34.47
C HIS A 589 14.78 -46.51 33.94
N ILE A 590 15.76 -46.31 34.82
CA ILE A 590 17.19 -46.39 34.49
C ILE A 590 17.75 -47.68 35.09
N PHE A 591 18.21 -48.57 34.23
CA PHE A 591 18.76 -49.86 34.59
C PHE A 591 20.23 -49.91 34.19
N VAL A 592 21.07 -50.34 35.12
CA VAL A 592 22.52 -50.31 34.96
C VAL A 592 23.05 -51.71 35.24
N ASP A 593 24.07 -52.11 34.48
CA ASP A 593 24.76 -53.38 34.61
C ASP A 593 23.82 -54.60 34.44
N ILE A 594 22.92 -54.50 33.44
CA ILE A 594 22.05 -55.60 33.04
C ILE A 594 22.85 -56.64 32.24
N ASN A 595 22.64 -57.92 32.54
CA ASN A 595 23.20 -59.03 31.77
C ASN A 595 22.12 -59.63 30.86
N ALA A 596 22.25 -59.43 29.55
CA ALA A 596 21.33 -59.94 28.56
C ALA A 596 22.06 -60.26 27.25
N ASN A 597 21.82 -61.47 26.72
CA ASN A 597 22.44 -61.96 25.48
C ASN A 597 21.54 -61.81 24.25
N THR A 598 20.29 -61.37 24.44
CA THR A 598 19.30 -61.13 23.37
C THR A 598 18.45 -59.90 23.72
N LEU A 599 17.86 -59.24 22.72
CA LEU A 599 16.95 -58.12 22.93
C LEU A 599 15.70 -58.55 23.73
N ASP A 600 15.17 -59.75 23.48
CA ASP A 600 14.07 -60.32 24.24
C ASP A 600 14.42 -60.51 25.71
N GLY A 601 15.61 -61.06 25.99
CA GLY A 601 16.10 -61.22 27.36
C GLY A 601 16.28 -59.88 28.07
N LEU A 602 16.71 -58.84 27.35
CA LEU A 602 16.80 -57.48 27.86
C LEU A 602 15.42 -56.93 28.22
N LEU A 603 14.47 -56.99 27.28
CA LEU A 603 13.11 -56.47 27.45
C LEU A 603 12.37 -57.17 28.59
N GLN A 604 12.46 -58.50 28.70
CA GLN A 604 11.83 -59.27 29.77
C GLN A 604 12.35 -58.90 31.16
N GLN A 605 13.61 -58.48 31.29
CA GLN A 605 14.18 -58.07 32.58
C GLN A 605 13.74 -56.67 33.02
N VAL A 606 13.59 -55.72 32.08
CA VAL A 606 13.38 -54.30 32.42
C VAL A 606 11.91 -53.86 32.39
N LEU A 607 11.09 -54.47 31.52
CA LEU A 607 9.68 -54.11 31.35
C LEU A 607 8.79 -54.34 32.58
N PRO A 608 8.94 -55.42 33.39
CA PRO A 608 8.07 -55.64 34.55
C PRO A 608 8.12 -54.52 35.59
N SER A 609 9.27 -53.84 35.71
CA SER A 609 9.43 -52.69 36.62
C SER A 609 8.86 -51.41 36.04
N ALA A 610 8.97 -51.22 34.73
CA ALA A 610 8.51 -50.03 34.01
C ALA A 610 6.99 -49.98 33.77
N LEU A 611 6.34 -51.14 33.69
CA LEU A 611 4.91 -51.25 33.36
C LEU A 611 4.00 -51.33 34.60
N LYS A 612 4.53 -51.18 35.82
CA LYS A 612 3.74 -51.23 37.07
C LYS A 612 2.59 -50.23 37.08
N ASP A 613 2.80 -49.05 36.50
CA ASP A 613 1.82 -47.97 36.43
C ASP A 613 0.95 -48.01 35.15
N HIS A 614 1.14 -49.04 34.31
CA HIS A 614 0.48 -49.21 33.02
C HIS A 614 -0.21 -50.59 32.93
N PRO A 615 -1.29 -50.84 33.69
CA PRO A 615 -1.92 -52.17 33.83
C PRO A 615 -2.52 -52.74 32.53
N VAL A 616 -2.58 -51.94 31.47
CA VAL A 616 -3.12 -52.33 30.15
C VAL A 616 -2.03 -52.96 29.25
N LEU A 617 -0.75 -52.82 29.59
CA LEU A 617 0.39 -53.39 28.87
C LEU A 617 1.14 -54.36 29.78
N ASN A 618 1.33 -55.60 29.34
CA ASN A 618 2.23 -56.55 30.00
C ASN A 618 3.52 -56.72 29.18
N ALA A 619 4.56 -57.27 29.81
CA ALA A 619 5.87 -57.42 29.16
C ALA A 619 5.80 -58.33 27.92
N GLU A 620 4.96 -59.37 27.94
CA GLU A 620 4.78 -60.30 26.81
C GLU A 620 4.25 -59.60 25.56
N ILE A 621 3.19 -58.78 25.67
CA ILE A 621 2.62 -58.03 24.54
C ILE A 621 3.66 -57.08 23.93
N VAL A 622 4.49 -56.45 24.76
CA VAL A 622 5.52 -55.51 24.28
C VAL A 622 6.61 -56.27 23.53
N VAL A 623 7.12 -57.38 24.08
CA VAL A 623 8.15 -58.23 23.44
C VAL A 623 7.63 -58.81 22.12
N ASP A 624 6.41 -59.36 22.11
CA ASP A 624 5.78 -59.88 20.90
C ASP A 624 5.62 -58.80 19.83
N HIS A 625 5.36 -57.55 20.24
CA HIS A 625 5.23 -56.44 19.30
C HIS A 625 6.57 -56.03 18.68
N PHE A 626 7.67 -56.04 19.44
CA PHE A 626 9.01 -55.81 18.91
C PHE A 626 9.45 -56.92 17.94
N ASN A 627 9.10 -58.18 18.22
CA ASN A 627 9.47 -59.32 17.37
C ASN A 627 8.66 -59.46 16.08
N ASN A 628 7.36 -59.12 16.11
CA ASN A 628 6.48 -59.30 14.95
C ASN A 628 6.31 -58.06 14.06
N SER A 629 6.86 -56.90 14.46
CA SER A 629 6.70 -55.66 13.71
C SER A 629 7.87 -55.43 12.75
N ALA A 630 7.74 -55.90 11.51
CA ALA A 630 8.65 -55.56 10.41
C ALA A 630 8.75 -54.04 10.13
N ALA A 631 7.90 -53.24 10.77
CA ALA A 631 7.82 -51.79 10.62
C ALA A 631 8.67 -50.99 11.64
N ASN A 632 9.25 -51.63 12.66
CA ASN A 632 10.03 -50.95 13.72
C ASN A 632 11.44 -51.55 13.86
N PRO A 633 12.36 -51.34 12.91
CA PRO A 633 13.71 -51.86 13.01
C PRO A 633 14.42 -51.23 14.22
N VAL A 634 15.10 -52.04 15.02
CA VAL A 634 15.98 -51.52 16.07
C VAL A 634 17.24 -50.99 15.42
N PHE A 635 17.39 -49.68 15.39
CA PHE A 635 18.57 -49.03 14.83
C PHE A 635 19.62 -48.76 15.91
N VAL A 636 20.87 -49.05 15.57
CA VAL A 636 22.06 -48.56 16.29
C VAL A 636 22.38 -47.19 15.70
N LEU A 637 22.46 -46.16 16.54
CA LEU A 637 22.65 -44.76 16.13
C LEU A 637 24.15 -44.34 16.11
N GLY A 638 25.06 -45.30 16.20
CA GLY A 638 26.49 -45.08 16.44
C GLY A 638 26.85 -45.05 17.94
N ASN A 639 28.16 -45.06 18.25
CA ASN A 639 28.69 -44.98 19.63
C ASN A 639 28.11 -46.00 20.62
N SER A 640 27.79 -47.21 20.13
CA SER A 640 27.18 -48.28 20.94
C SER A 640 25.82 -47.92 21.57
N VAL A 641 25.06 -47.00 20.96
CA VAL A 641 23.70 -46.63 21.37
C VAL A 641 22.66 -47.26 20.46
N ALA A 642 21.66 -47.95 21.03
CA ALA A 642 20.51 -48.49 20.30
C ALA A 642 19.19 -47.90 20.80
N VAL A 643 18.22 -47.72 19.90
CA VAL A 643 16.92 -47.10 20.23
C VAL A 643 15.74 -47.96 19.76
N PRO A 644 15.42 -49.06 20.48
CA PRO A 644 14.22 -49.83 20.21
C PRO A 644 12.99 -48.97 20.51
N HIS A 645 12.11 -48.78 19.54
CA HIS A 645 10.90 -47.99 19.72
C HIS A 645 9.67 -48.67 19.11
N ALA A 646 8.51 -48.51 19.74
CA ALA A 646 7.22 -49.03 19.26
C ALA A 646 6.04 -48.13 19.66
N PHE A 647 4.92 -48.29 18.95
CA PHE A 647 3.68 -47.53 19.18
C PHE A 647 2.57 -48.43 19.73
N PHE A 648 1.83 -47.94 20.73
CA PHE A 648 0.75 -48.67 21.38
C PHE A 648 -0.52 -47.82 21.45
N LYS A 649 -1.67 -48.39 21.04
CA LYS A 649 -2.97 -47.69 21.01
C LYS A 649 -3.52 -47.34 22.39
N ASN A 650 -3.19 -48.12 23.42
CA ASN A 650 -3.75 -47.96 24.78
C ASN A 650 -2.76 -47.36 25.79
N LEU A 651 -1.64 -46.80 25.31
CA LEU A 651 -0.65 -46.15 26.16
C LEU A 651 -1.02 -44.67 26.32
N LYS A 652 -1.22 -44.22 27.57
CA LYS A 652 -1.63 -42.83 27.86
C LYS A 652 -0.48 -41.81 27.90
N LYS A 653 0.75 -42.28 28.13
CA LYS A 653 1.95 -41.46 28.27
C LYS A 653 3.16 -42.24 27.77
N GLU A 654 4.11 -41.55 27.16
CA GLU A 654 5.36 -42.12 26.70
C GLU A 654 6.17 -42.71 27.86
N VAL A 655 6.81 -43.85 27.61
CA VAL A 655 7.73 -44.50 28.54
C VAL A 655 9.09 -44.58 27.88
N CYS A 656 10.08 -43.90 28.47
CA CYS A 656 11.48 -43.99 28.06
C CYS A 656 12.26 -44.76 29.14
N LEU A 657 12.91 -45.85 28.72
CA LEU A 657 13.80 -46.65 29.55
C LEU A 657 15.23 -46.45 29.08
N ILE A 658 16.15 -46.30 30.03
CA ILE A 658 17.58 -46.23 29.75
C ILE A 658 18.21 -47.47 30.34
N VAL A 659 18.87 -48.27 29.50
CA VAL A 659 19.49 -49.51 29.94
C VAL A 659 20.94 -49.57 29.51
N ARG A 660 21.84 -49.79 30.47
CA ARG A 660 23.25 -50.10 30.20
C ARG A 660 23.53 -51.57 30.44
N LEU A 661 24.10 -52.24 29.44
CA LEU A 661 24.52 -53.64 29.53
C LEU A 661 25.95 -53.79 30.05
N ILE A 662 26.20 -54.89 30.76
CA ILE A 662 27.57 -55.32 31.13
C ILE A 662 28.35 -55.67 29.87
N ASP A 663 27.81 -56.59 29.06
CA ASP A 663 28.37 -57.04 27.80
C ASP A 663 27.59 -56.44 26.63
N PRO A 664 28.26 -55.97 25.56
CA PRO A 664 27.57 -55.41 24.40
C PRO A 664 26.73 -56.46 23.67
N LEU A 665 25.57 -56.03 23.18
CA LEU A 665 24.64 -56.86 22.42
C LEU A 665 24.71 -56.51 20.93
N ILE A 666 24.84 -57.53 20.07
CA ILE A 666 24.79 -57.37 18.61
C ILE A 666 23.36 -57.61 18.16
N LEU A 667 22.71 -56.56 17.65
CA LEU A 667 21.27 -56.58 17.32
C LEU A 667 20.99 -56.99 15.87
N ASN A 668 21.95 -56.75 14.96
CA ASN A 668 21.84 -57.11 13.56
C ASN A 668 23.05 -57.93 13.11
N SER A 669 22.79 -59.11 12.56
CA SER A 669 23.81 -60.02 12.03
C SER A 669 24.56 -59.47 10.81
N GLU A 670 23.98 -58.51 10.09
CA GLU A 670 24.57 -57.92 8.88
C GLU A 670 25.54 -56.77 9.17
N THR A 671 25.25 -55.92 10.15
CA THR A 671 26.10 -54.75 10.48
C THR A 671 27.13 -55.03 11.58
N GLN A 672 26.93 -56.07 12.39
CA GLN A 672 27.79 -56.45 13.53
C GLN A 672 28.09 -55.32 14.54
N GLU A 673 27.30 -54.25 14.55
CA GLU A 673 27.54 -53.11 15.44
C GLU A 673 27.12 -53.47 16.89
N PRO A 674 28.06 -53.39 17.88
CA PRO A 674 27.76 -53.69 19.27
C PRO A 674 27.06 -52.51 19.96
N ALA A 675 25.89 -52.74 20.53
CA ALA A 675 25.17 -51.77 21.35
C ALA A 675 25.29 -52.12 22.85
N ARG A 676 25.61 -51.13 23.67
CA ARG A 676 25.77 -51.28 25.12
C ARG A 676 24.87 -50.35 25.92
N LEU A 677 24.42 -49.25 25.31
CA LEU A 677 23.44 -48.32 25.88
C LEU A 677 22.16 -48.35 25.05
N PHE A 678 21.01 -48.52 25.70
CA PHE A 678 19.71 -48.65 25.08
C PHE A 678 18.76 -47.57 25.57
N PHE A 679 18.11 -46.89 24.64
CA PHE A 679 16.97 -46.01 24.91
C PHE A 679 15.69 -46.67 24.37
N ILE A 680 14.95 -47.35 25.23
CA ILE A 680 13.74 -48.09 24.81
C ILE A 680 12.53 -47.16 24.94
N LEU A 681 11.83 -46.92 23.82
CA LEU A 681 10.72 -45.97 23.75
C LEU A 681 9.39 -46.67 23.47
N LEU A 682 8.44 -46.54 24.40
CA LEU A 682 7.04 -46.96 24.20
C LEU A 682 6.20 -45.69 24.01
N ASN A 683 5.57 -45.55 22.83
CA ASN A 683 4.90 -44.30 22.43
C ASN A 683 3.38 -44.50 22.23
N PRO A 684 2.54 -43.52 22.62
CA PRO A 684 1.12 -43.51 22.26
C PRO A 684 0.93 -43.40 20.74
N ALA A 685 0.04 -44.21 20.15
CA ALA A 685 -0.26 -44.14 18.72
C ALA A 685 -0.92 -42.81 18.29
N GLU A 686 -1.53 -42.08 19.23
CA GLU A 686 -2.25 -40.83 18.99
C GLU A 686 -1.34 -39.59 18.94
N ASN A 687 -0.06 -39.70 19.31
CA ASN A 687 0.87 -38.56 19.38
C ASN A 687 2.25 -38.82 18.71
N PRO A 688 2.33 -38.95 17.38
CA PRO A 688 3.58 -39.25 16.68
C PRO A 688 4.62 -38.10 16.68
N GLY A 689 4.22 -36.86 16.94
CA GLY A 689 5.12 -35.70 16.91
C GLY A 689 6.13 -35.67 18.05
N LEU A 690 5.71 -36.07 19.26
CA LEU A 690 6.60 -36.13 20.42
C LEU A 690 7.67 -37.22 20.26
N HIS A 691 7.31 -38.33 19.62
CA HIS A 691 8.22 -39.43 19.33
C HIS A 691 9.41 -39.00 18.46
N LEU A 692 9.15 -38.27 17.37
CA LEU A 692 10.21 -37.75 16.50
C LEU A 692 11.15 -36.78 17.22
N THR A 693 10.61 -36.03 18.18
CA THR A 693 11.39 -35.09 19.00
C THR A 693 12.30 -35.84 19.98
N LEU A 694 11.78 -36.87 20.66
CA LEU A 694 12.59 -37.74 21.52
C LEU A 694 13.69 -38.46 20.75
N LEU A 695 13.38 -38.95 19.55
CA LEU A 695 14.39 -39.55 18.67
C LEU A 695 15.47 -38.56 18.26
N ALA A 696 15.10 -37.31 17.96
CA ALA A 696 16.07 -36.26 17.63
C ALA A 696 16.98 -35.92 18.83
N ASP A 697 16.42 -35.81 20.03
CA ASP A 697 17.18 -35.60 21.27
C ASP A 697 18.18 -36.74 21.50
N ILE A 698 17.71 -38.00 21.38
CA ILE A 698 18.56 -39.19 21.57
C ILE A 698 19.62 -39.30 20.46
N ALA A 699 19.30 -38.97 19.21
CA ALA A 699 20.27 -38.96 18.13
C ALA A 699 21.35 -37.88 18.34
N LYS A 700 20.96 -36.69 18.84
CA LYS A 700 21.90 -35.63 19.20
C LYS A 700 22.80 -36.06 20.36
N LEU A 701 22.23 -36.70 21.38
CA LEU A 701 22.95 -37.32 22.49
C LEU A 701 23.96 -38.37 21.98
N ALA A 702 23.52 -39.28 21.12
CA ALA A 702 24.35 -40.34 20.54
C ALA A 702 25.50 -39.81 19.67
N SER A 703 25.37 -38.61 19.09
CA SER A 703 26.42 -37.99 18.28
C SER A 703 27.58 -37.39 19.09
N ASP A 704 27.44 -37.24 20.41
CA ASP A 704 28.50 -36.74 21.30
C ASP A 704 29.26 -37.91 21.96
N GLU A 705 30.41 -38.26 21.39
CA GLU A 705 31.27 -39.35 21.90
C GLU A 705 31.71 -39.14 23.36
N ASN A 706 31.98 -37.91 23.78
CA ASN A 706 32.44 -37.64 25.15
C ASN A 706 31.33 -37.95 26.14
N LEU A 707 30.12 -37.48 25.84
CA LEU A 707 28.96 -37.71 26.67
C LEU A 707 28.60 -39.21 26.74
N ILE A 708 28.68 -39.94 25.62
CA ILE A 708 28.45 -41.38 25.62
C ILE A 708 29.49 -42.12 26.48
N ASN A 709 30.75 -41.75 26.40
CA ASN A 709 31.79 -42.33 27.24
C ASN A 709 31.54 -42.05 28.74
N GLU A 710 31.05 -40.86 29.10
CA GLU A 710 30.64 -40.55 30.47
C GLU A 710 29.45 -41.41 30.92
N LEU A 711 28.45 -41.63 30.06
CA LEU A 711 27.28 -42.47 30.37
C LEU A 711 27.68 -43.95 30.54
N LEU A 712 28.59 -44.44 29.71
CA LEU A 712 29.12 -45.81 29.83
C LEU A 712 29.99 -45.98 31.09
N ALA A 713 30.68 -44.93 31.54
CA ALA A 713 31.51 -44.93 32.75
C ALA A 713 30.74 -44.64 34.06
N ALA A 714 29.46 -44.27 33.98
CA ALA A 714 28.65 -43.90 35.14
C ALA A 714 28.58 -45.03 36.20
N LYS A 715 28.55 -44.69 37.49
CA LYS A 715 28.59 -45.73 38.55
C LYS A 715 27.24 -46.38 38.83
N ASP A 716 26.17 -45.60 38.72
CA ASP A 716 24.81 -46.02 39.07
C ASP A 716 23.76 -45.26 38.24
N SER A 717 22.49 -45.60 38.43
CA SER A 717 21.35 -44.98 37.73
C SER A 717 21.23 -43.47 38.01
N ASN A 718 21.58 -43.03 39.22
CA ASN A 718 21.56 -41.61 39.59
C ASN A 718 22.64 -40.82 38.86
N ASN A 719 23.82 -41.40 38.67
CA ASN A 719 24.91 -40.79 37.93
C ASN A 719 24.54 -40.63 36.45
N ILE A 720 23.94 -41.65 35.83
CA ILE A 720 23.40 -41.56 34.45
C ILE A 720 22.37 -40.42 34.35
N LEU A 721 21.40 -40.38 35.27
CA LEU A 721 20.40 -39.32 35.29
C LEU A 721 21.04 -37.94 35.41
N SER A 722 22.04 -37.77 36.29
CA SER A 722 22.71 -36.50 36.50
C SER A 722 23.52 -36.02 35.28
N ILE A 723 24.08 -36.94 34.49
CA ILE A 723 24.82 -36.59 33.26
C ILE A 723 23.83 -36.07 32.21
N ILE A 724 22.70 -36.76 32.01
CA ILE A 724 21.67 -36.36 31.05
C ILE A 724 21.00 -35.04 31.45
N LEU A 725 20.77 -34.81 32.74
CA LEU A 725 20.17 -33.56 33.24
C LEU A 725 21.12 -32.35 33.21
N LYS A 726 22.44 -32.57 33.14
CA LYS A 726 23.45 -31.49 33.05
C LYS A 726 23.71 -31.00 31.63
N HIS A 727 23.32 -31.78 30.63
CA HIS A 727 23.50 -31.42 29.23
C HIS A 727 22.21 -30.84 28.65
N ASP A 728 22.33 -29.62 28.13
CA ASP A 728 21.28 -28.97 27.34
C ASP A 728 21.37 -29.49 25.90
N PHE A 729 20.31 -30.18 25.46
CA PHE A 729 20.17 -30.70 24.10
C PHE A 729 19.52 -29.67 23.17
#